data_AF-A0A660ZW14-F1
#
_entry.id   AF-A0A660ZW14-F1
#
_cell.length_a   1.000
_cell.length_b   1.000
_cell.length_c   1.000
_cell.angle_alpha   90.00
_cell.angle_beta   90.00
_cell.angle_gamma   90.00
#
_symmetry.space_group_name_H-M   'P 1'
#
loop_
_entity.id
_entity.type
_entity.pdbx_description
1 polymer ?
#
loop_
_entity_poly.entity_id
_entity_poly.type
_entity_poly.pdbx_seq_one_letter_code
_entity_poly.pdbx_strand_id
1 'polypeptide(L)'
;MKGLSLRSSIALIVLVLACSFSLAQENEDCLMCHEDPDMTGEIDGKEVSVFVDAEDYAASVHSDLECVLCHQDLMDVELPHEDDVESVDCGMCHDDQAAQHDRSLHGRAASRGDPLAPTCADCHSKHRILSHNDRTSPTSIMNIPALCGKCHSEGSPVSLTHDIPQDRILSNYSMSIHGEGLFRQGLTVTAVCTSCHTSHNILPHEEEDSSIHRDNVVDTCTRCHGQIEQVHRKVIEGQLWESEPQKIPVCVDCHSPHVIRKVFYPAGMANQDCLRCHGDESLTMERDGETVSLYVDGTAMAGFAHHEKPCAQCHIGVTASLERACETITSEVDCSICHAEVVAQYEVSTHGRLSAQGDTDAPVCLDCHDKHATQSKQVPSSPTFARNVPSLCGTCHRAGKPAAERHQGNLPDIVHSYEDSIHGKGLVDSGLIVTATCTSCHSSHRELPAADPTSSVHRDNVAGTCGTCHYGIEEKFRTSVHWPENTDTDRELPTCEDCHTSHTIGRVDLADFRMSMMDQCGRCHETEAVTFFDTFHGKASRLGSSGAAKCYDCHGTHEILPPADTDSTLSRENVVETCGKCHEKSHRQFAGYLTHATHHDPDKYPWLFWAFWGMTALLVGTLSFALLHTFAWLVRLWLSRADWKAHHEAAAKTEGQKVYRRFDRYQRMLHISMMISFFMLALTGMALKFSYMAW
;
A
#
# COMPACT_ATOMS: atom_id res chain seq x y z
N MET A 1 74.10 -8.47 -47.90
CA MET A 1 75.38 -7.76 -47.60
C MET A 1 75.74 -7.98 -46.14
N LYS A 2 77.00 -8.37 -45.88
CA LYS A 2 77.64 -8.75 -44.60
C LYS A 2 77.20 -10.14 -44.08
N GLY A 3 78.00 -11.21 -44.03
CA GLY A 3 79.45 -11.41 -44.18
C GLY A 3 80.08 -11.87 -42.86
N LEU A 4 80.83 -12.99 -42.90
CA LEU A 4 81.57 -13.73 -41.85
C LEU A 4 80.75 -14.75 -41.03
N SER A 5 81.19 -15.98 -40.75
CA SER A 5 82.43 -16.70 -41.08
C SER A 5 82.23 -18.20 -40.84
N LEU A 6 82.53 -18.98 -41.87
CA LEU A 6 82.70 -20.43 -41.88
C LEU A 6 84.03 -20.78 -41.19
N ARG A 7 84.01 -21.57 -40.10
CA ARG A 7 85.10 -22.47 -39.62
C ARG A 7 84.81 -22.94 -38.19
N SER A 8 84.25 -24.14 -38.04
CA SER A 8 84.52 -25.14 -36.97
C SER A 8 83.37 -26.15 -36.91
N SER A 9 83.31 -27.10 -37.85
CA SER A 9 82.21 -28.10 -37.89
C SER A 9 82.69 -29.53 -38.13
N ILE A 10 83.96 -29.88 -37.89
CA ILE A 10 84.49 -31.21 -38.22
C ILE A 10 85.19 -31.92 -37.04
N ALA A 11 85.20 -31.35 -35.83
CA ALA A 11 85.93 -31.94 -34.69
C ALA A 11 85.04 -32.47 -33.54
N LEU A 12 83.74 -32.70 -33.78
CA LEU A 12 82.82 -33.20 -32.75
C LEU A 12 81.91 -34.32 -33.29
N ILE A 13 82.48 -35.27 -34.04
CA ILE A 13 81.74 -36.44 -34.59
C ILE A 13 82.21 -37.77 -33.99
N VAL A 14 83.18 -37.80 -33.05
CA VAL A 14 83.78 -39.07 -32.59
C VAL A 14 83.76 -39.27 -31.05
N LEU A 15 83.00 -38.50 -30.28
CA LEU A 15 82.97 -38.65 -28.81
C LEU A 15 81.55 -38.59 -28.19
N VAL A 16 80.57 -39.30 -28.77
CA VAL A 16 79.23 -39.51 -28.14
C VAL A 16 78.77 -40.98 -28.21
N LEU A 17 79.65 -41.92 -28.58
CA LEU A 17 79.35 -43.35 -28.61
C LEU A 17 79.83 -44.04 -27.31
N ALA A 18 79.30 -43.61 -26.16
CA ALA A 18 79.36 -44.34 -24.88
C ALA A 18 78.51 -43.66 -23.79
N CYS A 19 77.30 -43.20 -24.11
CA CYS A 19 76.28 -43.03 -23.08
C CYS A 19 75.33 -44.21 -23.21
N SER A 20 75.41 -45.12 -22.24
CA SER A 20 74.32 -46.01 -21.89
C SER A 20 73.08 -45.15 -21.73
N PHE A 21 72.19 -45.16 -22.72
CA PHE A 21 70.82 -44.73 -22.50
C PHE A 21 70.21 -45.80 -21.62
N SER A 22 69.94 -45.47 -20.37
CA SER A 22 68.88 -46.14 -19.61
C SER A 22 67.64 -46.14 -20.49
N LEU A 23 67.11 -47.32 -20.79
CA LEU A 23 65.79 -47.44 -21.40
C LEU A 23 64.81 -46.82 -20.41
N ALA A 24 64.09 -45.78 -20.83
CA ALA A 24 62.87 -45.38 -20.13
C ALA A 24 61.92 -46.58 -20.21
N GLN A 25 61.27 -46.96 -19.11
CA GLN A 25 60.23 -47.98 -19.14
C GLN A 25 59.09 -47.50 -20.05
N GLU A 26 58.79 -48.29 -21.08
CA GLU A 26 57.69 -48.03 -22.02
C GLU A 26 56.45 -48.85 -21.61
N ASN A 27 55.25 -48.42 -22.00
CA ASN A 27 54.01 -49.16 -21.75
C ASN A 27 54.06 -50.64 -22.16
N GLU A 28 54.80 -50.96 -23.22
CA GLU A 28 55.02 -52.33 -23.69
C GLU A 28 55.69 -53.21 -22.62
N ASP A 29 56.57 -52.64 -21.79
CA ASP A 29 57.26 -53.36 -20.71
C ASP A 29 56.30 -53.84 -19.63
N CYS A 30 55.26 -53.05 -19.33
CA CYS A 30 54.21 -53.41 -18.38
C CYS A 30 53.21 -54.40 -19.01
N LEU A 31 52.78 -54.14 -20.24
CA LEU A 31 51.76 -54.95 -20.91
C LEU A 31 52.21 -56.38 -21.21
N MET A 32 53.52 -56.65 -21.34
CA MET A 32 54.05 -58.02 -21.48
C MET A 32 53.54 -59.01 -20.41
N CYS A 33 53.23 -58.53 -19.20
CA CYS A 33 52.66 -59.33 -18.12
C CYS A 33 51.21 -58.96 -17.83
N HIS A 34 50.86 -57.66 -17.89
CA HIS A 34 49.55 -57.18 -17.49
C HIS A 34 48.47 -57.33 -18.56
N GLU A 35 48.79 -57.71 -19.80
CA GLU A 35 47.79 -58.05 -20.83
C GLU A 35 47.21 -59.47 -20.69
N ASP A 36 47.67 -60.26 -19.73
CA ASP A 36 47.13 -61.61 -19.47
C ASP A 36 45.87 -61.54 -18.59
N PRO A 37 44.68 -61.97 -19.09
CA PRO A 37 43.43 -61.96 -18.33
C PRO A 37 43.44 -62.82 -17.07
N ASP A 38 44.31 -63.83 -17.02
CA ASP A 38 44.43 -64.75 -15.88
C ASP A 38 45.43 -64.21 -14.82
N MET A 39 46.08 -63.07 -15.07
CA MET A 39 47.05 -62.48 -14.14
C MET A 39 46.36 -61.88 -12.91
N THR A 40 46.82 -62.31 -11.74
CA THR A 40 46.38 -61.81 -10.43
C THR A 40 47.56 -61.24 -9.65
N GLY A 41 47.26 -60.31 -8.75
CA GLY A 41 48.18 -59.74 -7.77
C GLY A 41 47.50 -59.65 -6.40
N GLU A 42 48.27 -59.36 -5.36
CA GLU A 42 47.75 -59.19 -4.00
C GLU A 42 47.67 -57.69 -3.66
N ILE A 43 46.50 -57.21 -3.24
CA ILE A 43 46.31 -55.86 -2.69
C ILE A 43 45.59 -56.01 -1.34
N ASP A 44 46.18 -55.48 -0.26
CA ASP A 44 45.64 -55.57 1.11
C ASP A 44 45.29 -57.02 1.55
N GLY A 45 46.12 -58.00 1.15
CA GLY A 45 45.90 -59.41 1.49
C GLY A 45 44.78 -60.10 0.70
N LYS A 46 44.28 -59.47 -0.38
CA LYS A 46 43.26 -60.04 -1.27
C LYS A 46 43.82 -60.21 -2.68
N GLU A 47 43.61 -61.40 -3.22
CA GLU A 47 43.89 -61.68 -4.63
C GLU A 47 42.92 -60.91 -5.53
N VAL A 48 43.47 -60.07 -6.40
CA VAL A 48 42.74 -59.24 -7.36
C VAL A 48 43.32 -59.40 -8.75
N SER A 49 42.48 -59.28 -9.79
CA SER A 49 42.98 -59.25 -11.16
C SER A 49 43.77 -57.95 -11.39
N VAL A 50 44.96 -58.09 -11.98
CA VAL A 50 45.82 -56.97 -12.39
C VAL A 50 45.87 -56.83 -13.91
N PHE A 51 44.91 -57.44 -14.60
CA PHE A 51 44.77 -57.37 -16.05
C PHE A 51 44.48 -55.94 -16.52
N VAL A 52 45.15 -55.55 -17.59
CA VAL A 52 44.98 -54.30 -18.32
C VAL A 52 44.77 -54.63 -19.78
N ASP A 53 43.58 -54.30 -20.29
CA ASP A 53 43.29 -54.42 -21.71
C ASP A 53 43.96 -53.26 -22.47
N ALA A 54 44.87 -53.60 -23.39
CA ALA A 54 45.63 -52.63 -24.16
C ALA A 54 44.74 -51.80 -25.10
N GLU A 55 43.65 -52.37 -25.63
CA GLU A 55 42.70 -51.63 -26.48
C GLU A 55 41.88 -50.63 -25.63
N ASP A 56 41.49 -51.04 -24.42
CA ASP A 56 40.79 -50.17 -23.47
C ASP A 56 41.67 -48.99 -23.02
N TYR A 57 42.95 -49.25 -22.74
CA TYR A 57 43.90 -48.20 -22.40
C TYR A 57 44.15 -47.27 -23.58
N ALA A 58 44.32 -47.81 -24.79
CA ALA A 58 44.48 -47.00 -26.00
C ALA A 58 43.25 -46.11 -26.31
N ALA A 59 42.06 -46.51 -25.86
CA ALA A 59 40.84 -45.70 -25.96
C ALA A 59 40.71 -44.64 -24.85
N SER A 60 41.57 -44.69 -23.83
CA SER A 60 41.58 -43.73 -22.72
C SER A 60 42.01 -42.34 -23.19
N VAL A 61 41.52 -41.31 -22.49
CA VAL A 61 41.99 -39.93 -22.66
C VAL A 61 43.44 -39.74 -22.20
N HIS A 62 43.98 -40.72 -21.46
CA HIS A 62 45.36 -40.77 -21.00
C HIS A 62 46.24 -41.73 -21.82
N SER A 63 45.79 -42.17 -23.00
CA SER A 63 46.51 -43.12 -23.85
C SER A 63 47.90 -42.67 -24.28
N ASP A 64 48.17 -41.36 -24.27
CA ASP A 64 49.48 -40.79 -24.58
C ASP A 64 50.46 -40.78 -23.37
N LEU A 65 50.02 -41.26 -22.19
CA LEU A 65 50.87 -41.34 -21.00
C LEU A 65 51.59 -42.70 -20.93
N GLU A 66 52.75 -42.73 -20.27
CA GLU A 66 53.37 -44.00 -19.87
C GLU A 66 52.79 -44.46 -18.53
N CYS A 67 52.68 -45.78 -18.29
CA CYS A 67 52.08 -46.38 -17.10
C CYS A 67 52.70 -45.82 -15.80
N VAL A 68 54.03 -45.65 -15.79
CA VAL A 68 54.81 -45.12 -14.67
C VAL A 68 54.52 -43.64 -14.36
N LEU A 69 53.86 -42.89 -15.24
CA LEU A 69 53.43 -41.52 -14.93
C LEU A 69 52.24 -41.49 -13.96
N CYS A 70 51.44 -42.55 -13.96
CA CYS A 70 50.36 -42.77 -12.99
C CYS A 70 50.84 -43.64 -11.81
N HIS A 71 51.63 -44.67 -12.08
CA HIS A 71 52.28 -45.54 -11.10
C HIS A 71 53.71 -45.06 -10.82
N GLN A 72 53.83 -43.89 -10.21
CA GLN A 72 55.13 -43.23 -10.01
C GLN A 72 56.06 -44.00 -9.07
N ASP A 73 55.49 -44.84 -8.20
CA ASP A 73 56.20 -45.78 -7.34
C ASP A 73 56.96 -46.87 -8.13
N LEU A 74 56.57 -47.10 -9.40
CA LEU A 74 57.21 -48.06 -10.30
C LEU A 74 58.25 -47.43 -11.23
N MET A 75 58.48 -46.12 -11.15
CA MET A 75 59.46 -45.43 -12.01
C MET A 75 60.89 -45.90 -11.67
N ASP A 76 61.62 -46.36 -12.68
CA ASP A 76 62.99 -46.91 -12.55
C ASP A 76 63.08 -48.17 -11.66
N VAL A 77 61.97 -48.89 -11.46
CA VAL A 77 61.92 -50.17 -10.73
C VAL A 77 62.28 -51.34 -11.67
N GLU A 78 63.06 -52.30 -11.17
CA GLU A 78 63.40 -53.51 -11.92
C GLU A 78 62.17 -54.43 -12.06
N LEU A 79 61.80 -54.78 -13.29
CA LEU A 79 60.63 -55.63 -13.58
C LEU A 79 61.02 -57.12 -13.67
N PRO A 80 60.18 -58.05 -13.20
CA PRO A 80 58.86 -57.84 -12.57
C PRO A 80 58.99 -57.23 -11.16
N HIS A 81 58.08 -56.31 -10.83
CA HIS A 81 58.05 -55.63 -9.53
C HIS A 81 57.58 -56.57 -8.41
N GLU A 82 57.85 -56.20 -7.14
CA GLU A 82 57.36 -56.93 -5.96
C GLU A 82 55.85 -56.68 -5.70
N ASP A 83 55.26 -57.48 -4.81
CA ASP A 83 53.87 -57.39 -4.38
C ASP A 83 53.68 -56.23 -3.40
N ASP A 84 53.35 -55.03 -3.90
CA ASP A 84 52.66 -53.91 -3.22
C ASP A 84 52.86 -52.64 -4.07
N VAL A 85 51.91 -52.37 -4.97
CA VAL A 85 51.90 -51.15 -5.80
C VAL A 85 51.02 -50.10 -5.13
N GLU A 86 51.53 -48.88 -4.98
CA GLU A 86 50.76 -47.78 -4.40
C GLU A 86 49.54 -47.43 -5.28
N SER A 87 48.45 -47.01 -4.65
CA SER A 87 47.28 -46.54 -5.39
C SER A 87 47.61 -45.25 -6.13
N VAL A 88 47.22 -45.18 -7.41
CA VAL A 88 47.38 -43.99 -8.24
C VAL A 88 46.70 -42.77 -7.61
N ASP A 89 47.45 -41.68 -7.45
CA ASP A 89 46.93 -40.38 -7.03
C ASP A 89 46.68 -39.47 -8.23
N CYS A 90 45.42 -39.38 -8.66
CA CYS A 90 45.01 -38.50 -9.75
C CYS A 90 45.24 -37.01 -9.42
N GLY A 91 45.30 -36.63 -8.14
CA GLY A 91 45.44 -35.26 -7.66
C GLY A 91 46.78 -34.61 -7.99
N MET A 92 47.80 -35.41 -8.34
CA MET A 92 49.09 -34.90 -8.81
C MET A 92 48.97 -34.07 -10.09
N CYS A 93 48.00 -34.40 -10.96
CA CYS A 93 47.73 -33.69 -12.21
C CYS A 93 46.34 -33.03 -12.25
N HIS A 94 45.41 -33.49 -11.41
CA HIS A 94 44.04 -32.97 -11.28
C HIS A 94 43.82 -32.35 -9.90
N ASP A 95 44.72 -31.45 -9.50
CA ASP A 95 44.78 -30.82 -8.18
C ASP A 95 43.47 -30.10 -7.81
N ASP A 96 42.90 -29.34 -8.75
CA ASP A 96 41.62 -28.65 -8.55
C ASP A 96 40.46 -29.61 -8.28
N GLN A 97 40.39 -30.73 -9.02
CA GLN A 97 39.32 -31.72 -8.89
C GLN A 97 39.49 -32.56 -7.62
N ALA A 98 40.73 -32.91 -7.27
CA ALA A 98 41.05 -33.58 -6.02
C ALA A 98 40.67 -32.70 -4.82
N ALA A 99 41.04 -31.42 -4.82
CA ALA A 99 40.68 -30.48 -3.75
C ALA A 99 39.16 -30.24 -3.64
N GLN A 100 38.40 -30.35 -4.74
CA GLN A 100 36.94 -30.34 -4.70
C GLN A 100 36.39 -31.63 -4.08
N HIS A 101 36.89 -32.78 -4.53
CA HIS A 101 36.48 -34.08 -4.02
C HIS A 101 36.71 -34.22 -2.52
N ASP A 102 37.88 -33.79 -2.01
CA ASP A 102 38.23 -33.85 -0.59
C ASP A 102 37.28 -33.04 0.30
N ARG A 103 36.75 -31.93 -0.22
CA ARG A 103 35.76 -31.09 0.49
C ARG A 103 34.34 -31.65 0.39
N SER A 104 34.04 -32.44 -0.63
CA SER A 104 32.73 -33.06 -0.82
C SER A 104 32.38 -34.04 0.31
N LEU A 105 31.11 -34.44 0.39
CA LEU A 105 30.65 -35.47 1.31
C LEU A 105 31.37 -36.81 1.07
N HIS A 106 31.70 -37.15 -0.18
CA HIS A 106 32.42 -38.39 -0.51
C HIS A 106 33.88 -38.34 -0.04
N GLY A 107 34.62 -37.27 -0.31
CA GLY A 107 36.01 -37.13 0.17
C GLY A 107 36.10 -37.02 1.69
N ARG A 108 35.11 -36.37 2.34
CA ARG A 108 35.00 -36.37 3.80
C ARG A 108 34.72 -37.76 4.38
N ALA A 109 33.92 -38.59 3.70
CA ALA A 109 33.69 -39.98 4.10
C ALA A 109 34.94 -40.86 3.90
N ALA A 110 35.61 -40.73 2.74
CA ALA A 110 36.86 -41.43 2.45
C ALA A 110 37.96 -41.09 3.47
N SER A 111 38.11 -39.79 3.82
CA SER A 111 39.05 -39.32 4.84
C SER A 111 38.78 -39.88 6.24
N ARG A 112 37.54 -40.31 6.52
CA ARG A 112 37.16 -40.98 7.78
C ARG A 112 37.38 -42.49 7.73
N GLY A 113 37.89 -43.03 6.63
CA GLY A 113 38.12 -44.46 6.41
C GLY A 113 36.84 -45.24 6.11
N ASP A 114 35.82 -44.60 5.54
CA ASP A 114 34.60 -45.30 5.12
C ASP A 114 34.89 -46.17 3.88
N PRO A 115 34.80 -47.50 3.97
CA PRO A 115 35.12 -48.39 2.85
C PRO A 115 34.11 -48.32 1.69
N LEU A 116 32.97 -47.64 1.87
CA LEU A 116 31.96 -47.43 0.83
C LEU A 116 32.05 -46.03 0.19
N ALA A 117 32.99 -45.18 0.63
CA ALA A 117 33.21 -43.89 0.00
C ALA A 117 33.84 -44.09 -1.39
N PRO A 118 33.29 -43.47 -2.46
CA PRO A 118 33.82 -43.63 -3.80
C PRO A 118 35.14 -42.88 -3.97
N THR A 119 36.03 -43.47 -4.76
CA THR A 119 37.28 -42.88 -5.25
C THR A 119 37.10 -42.31 -6.66
N CYS A 120 38.13 -41.63 -7.16
CA CYS A 120 38.17 -41.15 -8.55
C CYS A 120 37.89 -42.28 -9.55
N ALA A 121 38.47 -43.46 -9.32
CA ALA A 121 38.35 -44.62 -10.20
C ALA A 121 36.95 -45.27 -10.17
N ASP A 122 36.20 -45.15 -9.08
CA ASP A 122 34.84 -45.68 -9.00
C ASP A 122 33.87 -44.93 -9.94
N CYS A 123 34.16 -43.65 -10.19
CA CYS A 123 33.42 -42.78 -11.09
C CYS A 123 33.97 -42.77 -12.52
N HIS A 124 35.29 -42.69 -12.68
CA HIS A 124 35.95 -42.50 -13.98
C HIS A 124 36.48 -43.78 -14.63
N SER A 125 36.45 -44.91 -13.92
CA SER A 125 37.19 -46.15 -14.25
C SER A 125 38.70 -46.01 -14.00
N LYS A 126 39.41 -47.14 -14.03
CA LYS A 126 40.87 -47.23 -13.78
C LYS A 126 41.68 -46.96 -15.07
N HIS A 127 41.84 -47.97 -15.92
CA HIS A 127 42.66 -47.87 -17.15
C HIS A 127 41.87 -47.45 -18.40
N ARG A 128 40.53 -47.50 -18.36
CA ARG A 128 39.64 -47.08 -19.45
C ARG A 128 38.95 -45.74 -19.14
N ILE A 129 39.73 -44.68 -18.96
CA ILE A 129 39.20 -43.36 -18.59
C ILE A 129 38.71 -42.66 -19.86
N LEU A 130 37.39 -42.58 -20.05
CA LEU A 130 36.79 -41.98 -21.23
C LEU A 130 36.33 -40.54 -20.97
N SER A 131 36.37 -39.71 -22.02
CA SER A 131 35.81 -38.36 -21.98
C SER A 131 34.33 -38.39 -21.61
N HIS A 132 33.86 -37.43 -20.81
CA HIS A 132 32.44 -37.30 -20.44
C HIS A 132 31.52 -37.07 -21.67
N ASN A 133 32.09 -36.68 -22.82
CA ASN A 133 31.35 -36.54 -24.09
C ASN A 133 31.18 -37.88 -24.83
N ASP A 134 31.94 -38.90 -24.45
CA ASP A 134 31.77 -40.25 -24.97
C ASP A 134 30.51 -40.88 -24.34
N ARG A 135 29.61 -41.40 -25.17
CA ARG A 135 28.33 -41.99 -24.72
C ARG A 135 28.51 -43.27 -23.91
N THR A 136 29.66 -43.94 -24.06
CA THR A 136 30.01 -45.15 -23.32
C THR A 136 30.74 -44.84 -22.01
N SER A 137 31.15 -43.58 -21.79
CA SER A 137 31.76 -43.17 -20.53
C SER A 137 30.77 -43.27 -19.37
N PRO A 138 31.16 -43.80 -18.19
CA PRO A 138 30.31 -43.80 -17.00
C PRO A 138 29.86 -42.39 -16.58
N THR A 139 30.67 -41.37 -16.88
CA THR A 139 30.41 -39.96 -16.54
C THR A 139 29.67 -39.20 -17.65
N SER A 140 29.20 -39.89 -18.70
CA SER A 140 28.33 -39.28 -19.70
C SER A 140 26.96 -38.97 -19.12
N ILE A 141 26.30 -37.90 -19.61
CA ILE A 141 24.99 -37.45 -19.09
C ILE A 141 23.95 -38.59 -19.01
N MET A 142 23.92 -39.47 -20.01
CA MET A 142 22.97 -40.60 -20.03
C MET A 142 23.27 -41.67 -18.96
N ASN A 143 24.53 -41.76 -18.51
CA ASN A 143 25.01 -42.82 -17.62
C ASN A 143 25.13 -42.36 -16.17
N ILE A 144 25.22 -41.05 -15.91
CA ILE A 144 25.38 -40.48 -14.56
C ILE A 144 24.35 -41.02 -13.54
N PRO A 145 23.04 -41.06 -13.83
CA PRO A 145 22.08 -41.61 -12.86
C PRO A 145 22.33 -43.08 -12.51
N ALA A 146 22.77 -43.88 -13.48
CA ALA A 146 23.13 -45.28 -13.23
C ALA A 146 24.44 -45.38 -12.44
N LEU A 147 25.42 -44.51 -12.72
CA LEU A 147 26.68 -44.42 -11.99
C LEU A 147 26.44 -44.10 -10.51
N CYS A 148 25.75 -43.01 -10.21
CA CYS A 148 25.38 -42.64 -8.83
C CYS A 148 24.49 -43.72 -8.20
N GLY A 149 23.60 -44.33 -9.01
CA GLY A 149 22.71 -45.40 -8.61
C GLY A 149 23.42 -46.64 -8.07
N LYS A 150 24.67 -46.93 -8.46
CA LYS A 150 25.42 -48.08 -7.91
C LYS A 150 25.50 -48.07 -6.39
N CYS A 151 25.59 -46.87 -5.80
CA CYS A 151 25.65 -46.67 -4.35
C CYS A 151 24.39 -46.00 -3.78
N HIS A 152 23.62 -45.25 -4.56
CA HIS A 152 22.45 -44.50 -4.06
C HIS A 152 21.09 -45.09 -4.49
N SER A 153 21.06 -46.23 -5.18
CA SER A 153 19.80 -46.92 -5.48
C SER A 153 19.23 -47.61 -4.24
N GLU A 154 17.94 -47.87 -4.29
CA GLU A 154 17.21 -48.59 -3.25
C GLU A 154 17.83 -49.98 -3.01
N GLY A 155 18.20 -50.27 -1.76
CA GLY A 155 18.77 -51.57 -1.37
C GLY A 155 20.28 -51.74 -1.62
N SER A 156 20.96 -50.70 -2.08
CA SER A 156 22.43 -50.64 -2.09
C SER A 156 22.99 -50.62 -0.65
N PRO A 157 24.25 -51.05 -0.42
CA PRO A 157 24.85 -51.02 0.91
C PRO A 157 24.77 -49.64 1.58
N VAL A 158 25.14 -48.58 0.84
CA VAL A 158 25.10 -47.20 1.35
C VAL A 158 23.66 -46.78 1.70
N SER A 159 22.66 -47.08 0.85
CA SER A 159 21.25 -46.77 1.17
C SER A 159 20.70 -47.54 2.38
N LEU A 160 21.34 -48.64 2.82
CA LEU A 160 20.90 -49.45 3.95
C LEU A 160 21.67 -49.16 5.24
N THR A 161 22.92 -48.72 5.14
CA THR A 161 23.80 -48.53 6.30
C THR A 161 24.02 -47.07 6.68
N HIS A 162 23.77 -46.13 5.77
CA HIS A 162 24.01 -44.70 5.99
C HIS A 162 22.69 -43.93 6.08
N ASP A 163 22.67 -42.95 6.97
CA ASP A 163 21.53 -42.05 7.13
C ASP A 163 21.57 -40.98 6.03
N ILE A 164 20.72 -41.14 5.01
CA ILE A 164 20.58 -40.20 3.90
C ILE A 164 19.19 -39.57 3.99
N PRO A 165 19.05 -38.23 3.97
CA PRO A 165 17.78 -37.53 4.19
C PRO A 165 16.62 -37.82 3.22
N GLN A 166 16.82 -38.66 2.20
CA GLN A 166 15.84 -38.99 1.18
C GLN A 166 15.86 -40.48 0.88
N ASP A 167 14.69 -41.09 0.84
CA ASP A 167 14.51 -42.47 0.41
C ASP A 167 14.21 -42.53 -1.10
N ARG A 168 14.56 -43.66 -1.70
CA ARG A 168 14.21 -43.99 -3.08
C ARG A 168 14.62 -42.97 -4.15
N ILE A 169 15.82 -42.40 -4.00
CA ILE A 169 16.31 -41.27 -4.80
C ILE A 169 16.29 -41.59 -6.30
N LEU A 170 16.83 -42.74 -6.71
CA LEU A 170 16.93 -43.11 -8.12
C LEU A 170 15.56 -43.40 -8.73
N SER A 171 14.72 -44.15 -8.01
CA SER A 171 13.33 -44.39 -8.42
C SER A 171 12.59 -43.07 -8.59
N ASN A 172 12.72 -42.16 -7.62
CA ASN A 172 12.04 -40.87 -7.63
C ASN A 172 12.52 -39.99 -8.80
N TYR A 173 13.83 -39.86 -9.00
CA TYR A 173 14.41 -39.14 -10.14
C TYR A 173 13.94 -39.69 -11.47
N SER A 174 13.94 -41.03 -11.65
CA SER A 174 13.55 -41.68 -12.90
C SER A 174 12.09 -41.39 -13.30
N MET A 175 11.24 -41.07 -12.31
CA MET A 175 9.85 -40.70 -12.52
C MET A 175 9.65 -39.19 -12.70
N SER A 176 10.65 -38.36 -12.43
CA SER A 176 10.59 -36.90 -12.59
C SER A 176 10.50 -36.48 -14.06
N ILE A 177 10.22 -35.20 -14.33
CA ILE A 177 10.25 -34.68 -15.71
C ILE A 177 11.65 -34.73 -16.31
N HIS A 178 12.70 -34.56 -15.48
CA HIS A 178 14.08 -34.66 -15.92
C HIS A 178 14.45 -36.10 -16.26
N GLY A 179 14.03 -37.07 -15.43
CA GLY A 179 14.20 -38.50 -15.67
C GLY A 179 13.40 -38.99 -16.87
N GLU A 180 12.17 -38.50 -17.10
CA GLU A 180 11.38 -38.75 -18.30
C GLU A 180 12.12 -38.25 -19.56
N GLY A 181 12.62 -37.02 -19.50
CA GLY A 181 13.44 -36.42 -20.57
C GLY A 181 14.68 -37.28 -20.88
N LEU A 182 15.37 -37.77 -19.85
CA LEU A 182 16.56 -38.60 -20.01
C LEU A 182 16.23 -40.00 -20.54
N PHE A 183 15.45 -40.78 -19.79
CA PHE A 183 15.26 -42.20 -20.02
C PHE A 183 14.23 -42.52 -21.10
N ARG A 184 13.17 -41.72 -21.23
CA ARG A 184 12.10 -42.00 -22.21
C ARG A 184 12.26 -41.22 -23.50
N GLN A 185 12.77 -39.99 -23.42
CA GLN A 185 12.93 -39.12 -24.59
C GLN A 185 14.36 -39.06 -25.12
N GLY A 186 15.35 -39.55 -24.37
CA GLY A 186 16.76 -39.60 -24.81
C GLY A 186 17.43 -38.22 -24.89
N LEU A 187 16.93 -37.23 -24.14
CA LEU A 187 17.42 -35.86 -24.19
C LEU A 187 18.62 -35.67 -23.27
N THR A 188 19.80 -35.42 -23.83
CA THR A 188 21.04 -35.13 -23.06
C THR A 188 21.10 -33.72 -22.48
N VAL A 189 20.13 -32.86 -22.82
CA VAL A 189 19.99 -31.49 -22.29
C VAL A 189 19.21 -31.45 -20.98
N THR A 190 18.66 -32.58 -20.55
CA THR A 190 17.93 -32.70 -19.29
C THR A 190 18.88 -32.66 -18.09
N ALA A 191 18.39 -32.22 -16.94
CA ALA A 191 19.19 -32.19 -15.71
C ALA A 191 19.40 -33.62 -15.16
N VAL A 192 20.61 -33.90 -14.70
CA VAL A 192 21.01 -35.12 -14.00
C VAL A 192 21.56 -34.78 -12.61
N CYS A 193 21.96 -35.77 -11.81
CA CYS A 193 22.43 -35.58 -10.43
C CYS A 193 23.51 -34.49 -10.32
N THR A 194 24.51 -34.51 -11.21
CA THR A 194 25.62 -33.53 -11.22
C THR A 194 25.21 -32.15 -11.72
N SER A 195 24.07 -32.01 -12.42
CA SER A 195 23.55 -30.70 -12.83
C SER A 195 23.12 -29.86 -11.61
N CYS A 196 22.64 -30.52 -10.56
CA CYS A 196 22.19 -29.87 -9.33
C CYS A 196 23.24 -29.95 -8.20
N HIS A 197 23.88 -31.11 -8.00
CA HIS A 197 24.80 -31.35 -6.87
C HIS A 197 26.28 -31.09 -7.19
N THR A 198 26.61 -30.71 -8.43
CA THR A 198 27.99 -30.69 -8.98
C THR A 198 28.63 -32.08 -9.07
N SER A 199 29.74 -32.20 -9.82
CA SER A 199 30.39 -33.50 -10.06
C SER A 199 31.41 -33.89 -8.99
N HIS A 200 32.26 -32.95 -8.57
CA HIS A 200 33.35 -33.22 -7.62
C HIS A 200 33.18 -32.51 -6.28
N ASN A 201 32.25 -31.56 -6.13
CA ASN A 201 32.04 -30.81 -4.89
C ASN A 201 30.63 -31.00 -4.34
N ILE A 202 30.22 -32.26 -4.13
CA ILE A 202 28.90 -32.60 -3.62
C ILE A 202 28.83 -32.23 -2.13
N LEU A 203 28.14 -31.13 -1.82
CA LEU A 203 27.96 -30.60 -0.47
C LEU A 203 26.51 -30.80 0.02
N PRO A 204 26.28 -30.88 1.34
CA PRO A 204 24.94 -30.93 1.92
C PRO A 204 24.22 -29.58 1.69
N HIS A 205 22.89 -29.57 1.69
CA HIS A 205 22.08 -28.39 1.36
C HIS A 205 22.11 -27.28 2.43
N GLU A 206 22.63 -27.57 3.61
CA GLU A 206 22.79 -26.66 4.74
C GLU A 206 24.07 -25.83 4.66
N GLU A 207 25.02 -26.20 3.80
CA GLU A 207 26.27 -25.47 3.63
C GLU A 207 26.11 -24.35 2.59
N GLU A 208 26.53 -23.13 2.93
CA GLU A 208 26.37 -21.92 2.10
C GLU A 208 27.02 -22.06 0.70
N ASP A 209 28.09 -22.83 0.58
CA ASP A 209 28.80 -23.08 -0.70
C ASP A 209 28.10 -24.14 -1.57
N SER A 210 27.04 -24.79 -1.07
CA SER A 210 26.34 -25.83 -1.80
C SER A 210 25.49 -25.26 -2.94
N SER A 211 25.57 -25.85 -4.12
CA SER A 211 24.74 -25.44 -5.29
C SER A 211 23.25 -25.66 -5.06
N ILE A 212 22.88 -26.49 -4.08
CA ILE A 212 21.50 -26.73 -3.66
C ILE A 212 21.15 -26.04 -2.34
N HIS A 213 22.03 -25.17 -1.83
CA HIS A 213 21.71 -24.30 -0.70
C HIS A 213 20.51 -23.41 -1.05
N ARG A 214 19.69 -23.07 -0.04
CA ARG A 214 18.46 -22.28 -0.22
C ARG A 214 18.70 -21.00 -1.03
N ASP A 215 19.83 -20.35 -0.79
CA ASP A 215 20.18 -19.08 -1.45
C ASP A 215 20.80 -19.26 -2.85
N ASN A 216 21.31 -20.46 -3.17
CA ASN A 216 21.96 -20.76 -4.46
C ASN A 216 21.06 -21.56 -5.42
N VAL A 217 19.98 -22.16 -4.92
CA VAL A 217 19.16 -23.10 -5.70
C VAL A 217 18.47 -22.42 -6.88
N VAL A 218 18.12 -21.13 -6.76
CA VAL A 218 17.56 -20.34 -7.86
C VAL A 218 18.56 -20.27 -9.00
N ASP A 219 19.81 -19.88 -8.73
CA ASP A 219 20.89 -19.84 -9.72
C ASP A 219 21.13 -21.19 -10.38
N THR A 220 21.06 -22.28 -9.61
CA THR A 220 21.18 -23.64 -10.14
C THR A 220 20.05 -23.97 -11.11
N CYS A 221 18.82 -23.56 -10.82
CA CYS A 221 17.66 -23.82 -11.67
C CYS A 221 17.63 -22.92 -12.92
N THR A 222 17.96 -21.63 -12.77
CA THR A 222 17.89 -20.62 -13.85
C THR A 222 18.97 -20.81 -14.92
N ARG A 223 20.04 -21.59 -14.66
CA ARG A 223 20.98 -22.09 -15.68
C ARG A 223 20.26 -22.70 -16.89
N CYS A 224 19.14 -23.38 -16.65
CA CYS A 224 18.30 -23.96 -17.70
C CYS A 224 16.93 -23.26 -17.80
N HIS A 225 16.34 -22.86 -16.67
CA HIS A 225 15.02 -22.23 -16.59
C HIS A 225 15.09 -20.69 -16.68
N GLY A 226 15.79 -20.15 -17.68
CA GLY A 226 16.11 -18.72 -17.78
C GLY A 226 14.94 -17.74 -18.03
N GLN A 227 13.70 -18.23 -18.21
CA GLN A 227 12.50 -17.38 -18.27
C GLN A 227 11.60 -17.55 -17.04
N ILE A 228 12.02 -18.31 -16.03
CA ILE A 228 11.17 -18.67 -14.91
C ILE A 228 10.64 -17.45 -14.18
N GLU A 229 11.43 -16.38 -14.06
CA GLU A 229 11.00 -15.10 -13.46
C GLU A 229 9.88 -14.40 -14.22
N GLN A 230 9.82 -14.59 -15.54
CA GLN A 230 8.80 -13.99 -16.40
C GLN A 230 7.54 -14.86 -16.49
N VAL A 231 7.69 -16.19 -16.33
CA VAL A 231 6.59 -17.16 -16.50
C VAL A 231 6.02 -17.67 -15.18
N HIS A 232 6.74 -17.56 -14.06
CA HIS A 232 6.13 -17.67 -12.74
C HIS A 232 5.11 -16.54 -12.62
N ARG A 233 3.89 -16.91 -12.20
CA ARG A 233 2.68 -16.12 -12.35
C ARG A 233 2.93 -14.63 -12.05
N LYS A 234 2.41 -13.75 -12.92
CA LYS A 234 2.46 -12.25 -12.92
C LYS A 234 2.08 -11.51 -11.60
N VAL A 235 1.96 -12.24 -10.50
CA VAL A 235 1.58 -11.76 -9.18
C VAL A 235 2.82 -11.51 -8.30
N ILE A 236 3.97 -12.15 -8.59
CA ILE A 236 5.22 -12.00 -7.82
C ILE A 236 6.20 -11.15 -8.63
N GLU A 237 6.84 -10.19 -7.98
CA GLU A 237 7.91 -9.39 -8.58
C GLU A 237 9.18 -10.24 -8.74
N GLY A 238 9.45 -10.70 -9.97
CA GLY A 238 10.51 -11.68 -10.26
C GLY A 238 11.91 -11.28 -9.79
N GLN A 239 12.20 -9.97 -9.76
CA GLN A 239 13.47 -9.43 -9.25
C GLN A 239 13.75 -9.83 -7.79
N LEU A 240 12.71 -10.12 -7.00
CA LEU A 240 12.87 -10.52 -5.60
C LEU A 240 13.62 -11.86 -5.44
N TRP A 241 13.65 -12.74 -6.44
CA TRP A 241 14.46 -13.97 -6.36
C TRP A 241 15.95 -13.68 -6.39
N GLU A 242 16.37 -12.59 -7.03
CA GLU A 242 17.77 -12.16 -7.10
C GLU A 242 18.13 -11.24 -5.94
N SER A 243 17.25 -10.29 -5.60
CA SER A 243 17.58 -9.24 -4.63
C SER A 243 17.26 -9.61 -3.18
N GLU A 244 16.19 -10.36 -2.94
CA GLU A 244 15.69 -10.68 -1.60
C GLU A 244 15.03 -12.09 -1.54
N PRO A 245 15.78 -13.17 -1.84
CA PRO A 245 15.25 -14.54 -2.00
C PRO A 245 14.54 -15.11 -0.75
N GLN A 246 14.74 -14.52 0.42
CA GLN A 246 14.00 -14.83 1.64
C GLN A 246 12.55 -14.34 1.64
N LYS A 247 12.20 -13.34 0.81
CA LYS A 247 10.86 -12.74 0.76
C LYS A 247 9.86 -13.52 -0.09
N ILE A 248 10.32 -14.47 -0.90
CA ILE A 248 9.46 -15.28 -1.75
C ILE A 248 9.81 -16.76 -1.63
N PRO A 249 8.85 -17.68 -1.86
CA PRO A 249 9.16 -19.10 -1.87
C PRO A 249 10.24 -19.41 -2.91
N VAL A 250 11.28 -20.14 -2.51
CA VAL A 250 12.25 -20.67 -3.49
C VAL A 250 11.64 -21.87 -4.21
N CYS A 251 12.17 -22.25 -5.37
CA CYS A 251 11.56 -23.27 -6.22
C CYS A 251 11.29 -24.59 -5.45
N VAL A 252 12.22 -24.97 -4.57
CA VAL A 252 12.15 -26.21 -3.78
C VAL A 252 11.14 -26.17 -2.63
N ASP A 253 10.70 -24.99 -2.21
CA ASP A 253 9.65 -24.84 -1.18
C ASP A 253 8.29 -25.35 -1.72
N CYS A 254 8.09 -25.26 -3.04
CA CYS A 254 6.88 -25.70 -3.72
C CYS A 254 7.05 -26.98 -4.56
N HIS A 255 8.27 -27.24 -5.07
CA HIS A 255 8.59 -28.37 -5.94
C HIS A 255 9.61 -29.30 -5.29
N SER A 256 9.26 -30.59 -5.10
CA SER A 256 10.27 -31.58 -4.71
C SER A 256 11.21 -31.85 -5.89
N PRO A 257 12.54 -31.70 -5.74
CA PRO A 257 13.49 -31.86 -6.85
C PRO A 257 13.71 -33.33 -7.23
N HIS A 258 13.50 -34.27 -6.30
CA HIS A 258 13.70 -35.70 -6.55
C HIS A 258 12.41 -36.46 -6.78
N VAL A 259 11.25 -36.02 -6.29
CA VAL A 259 9.98 -36.76 -6.39
C VAL A 259 9.07 -36.17 -7.45
N ILE A 260 8.43 -37.03 -8.26
CA ILE A 260 7.29 -36.60 -9.09
C ILE A 260 6.09 -36.27 -8.19
N ARG A 261 5.93 -35.00 -7.84
CA ARG A 261 4.56 -34.47 -7.77
C ARG A 261 4.16 -34.27 -9.23
N LYS A 262 3.22 -35.08 -9.75
CA LYS A 262 2.48 -34.69 -10.96
C LYS A 262 1.74 -33.43 -10.56
N VAL A 263 2.35 -32.28 -10.79
CA VAL A 263 1.81 -30.98 -10.43
C VAL A 263 0.71 -30.63 -11.44
N PHE A 264 -0.37 -31.40 -11.42
CA PHE A 264 -1.67 -30.82 -11.69
C PHE A 264 -2.07 -30.25 -10.34
N TYR A 265 -2.04 -28.93 -10.19
CA TYR A 265 -2.73 -28.28 -9.09
C TYR A 265 -4.22 -28.25 -9.43
N PRO A 266 -5.10 -29.12 -8.90
CA PRO A 266 -6.30 -28.58 -8.31
C PRO A 266 -5.84 -27.78 -7.08
N ALA A 267 -6.13 -26.48 -7.08
CA ALA A 267 -5.97 -25.63 -5.90
C ALA A 267 -6.64 -26.33 -4.71
N GLY A 268 -5.85 -26.84 -3.76
CA GLY A 268 -6.39 -27.57 -2.60
C GLY A 268 -5.46 -28.60 -1.95
N MET A 269 -4.61 -29.28 -2.73
CA MET A 269 -3.79 -30.38 -2.15
C MET A 269 -2.67 -29.89 -1.21
N ALA A 270 -2.10 -28.70 -1.44
CA ALA A 270 -1.10 -28.10 -0.56
C ALA A 270 -1.68 -27.59 0.78
N ASN A 271 -2.98 -27.27 0.82
CA ASN A 271 -3.60 -26.71 2.03
C ASN A 271 -4.02 -27.82 3.00
N GLN A 272 -4.31 -29.02 2.50
CA GLN A 272 -4.72 -30.16 3.35
C GLN A 272 -3.61 -30.59 4.32
N ASP A 273 -2.35 -30.52 3.91
CA ASP A 273 -1.21 -30.84 4.76
C ASP A 273 -1.14 -29.89 5.97
N CYS A 274 -1.36 -28.59 5.75
CA CYS A 274 -1.42 -27.57 6.81
C CYS A 274 -2.66 -27.76 7.68
N LEU A 275 -3.83 -27.93 7.06
CA LEU A 275 -5.12 -28.07 7.73
C LEU A 275 -5.26 -29.38 8.52
N ARG A 276 -4.39 -30.38 8.30
CA ARG A 276 -4.33 -31.58 9.15
C ARG A 276 -4.08 -31.22 10.62
N CYS A 277 -3.28 -30.19 10.87
CA CYS A 277 -3.04 -29.66 12.21
C CYS A 277 -3.85 -28.39 12.45
N HIS A 278 -3.81 -27.43 11.53
CA HIS A 278 -4.45 -26.13 11.70
C HIS A 278 -5.99 -26.19 11.62
N GLY A 279 -6.58 -27.29 11.16
CA GLY A 279 -8.02 -27.52 11.24
C GLY A 279 -8.50 -28.05 12.59
N ASP A 280 -7.61 -28.26 13.56
CA ASP A 280 -7.96 -28.65 14.93
C ASP A 280 -8.22 -27.41 15.80
N GLU A 281 -9.45 -27.24 16.28
CA GLU A 281 -9.86 -26.13 17.16
C GLU A 281 -9.06 -26.07 18.47
N SER A 282 -8.49 -27.19 18.90
CA SER A 282 -7.68 -27.28 20.12
C SER A 282 -6.22 -26.87 19.92
N LEU A 283 -5.78 -26.68 18.67
CA LEU A 283 -4.39 -26.32 18.38
C LEU A 283 -4.08 -24.92 18.88
N THR A 284 -3.10 -24.83 19.76
CA THR A 284 -2.64 -23.59 20.39
C THR A 284 -1.12 -23.54 20.43
N MET A 285 -0.57 -22.34 20.53
CA MET A 285 0.84 -22.12 20.83
C MET A 285 1.01 -21.01 21.86
N GLU A 286 2.11 -21.04 22.60
CA GLU A 286 2.54 -19.92 23.44
C GLU A 286 3.32 -18.91 22.59
N ARG A 287 2.89 -17.66 22.58
CA ARG A 287 3.62 -16.54 21.96
C ARG A 287 3.56 -15.36 22.93
N ASP A 288 4.71 -14.80 23.27
CA ASP A 288 4.85 -13.66 24.19
C ASP A 288 4.19 -13.83 25.57
N GLY A 289 4.09 -15.09 26.04
CA GLY A 289 3.48 -15.44 27.33
C GLY A 289 1.94 -15.54 27.31
N GLU A 290 1.33 -15.49 26.12
CA GLU A 290 -0.09 -15.72 25.92
C GLU A 290 -0.33 -16.98 25.06
N THR A 291 -1.37 -17.73 25.42
CA THR A 291 -1.85 -18.87 24.63
C THR A 291 -2.66 -18.35 23.45
N VAL A 292 -2.15 -18.55 22.23
CA VAL A 292 -2.80 -18.12 20.98
C VAL A 292 -3.31 -19.35 20.23
N SER A 293 -4.54 -19.27 19.73
CA SER A 293 -5.10 -20.33 18.87
C SER A 293 -4.46 -20.30 17.48
N LEU A 294 -4.14 -21.48 16.97
CA LEU A 294 -3.63 -21.69 15.61
C LEU A 294 -4.69 -22.28 14.67
N TYR A 295 -5.94 -22.35 15.14
CA TYR A 295 -7.05 -22.90 14.39
C TYR A 295 -7.39 -22.05 13.15
N VAL A 296 -7.70 -22.74 12.06
CA VAL A 296 -8.12 -22.21 10.78
C VAL A 296 -9.27 -23.06 10.26
N ASP A 297 -10.45 -22.45 10.12
CA ASP A 297 -11.62 -23.10 9.51
C ASP A 297 -11.45 -23.17 7.99
N GLY A 298 -10.89 -24.28 7.50
CA GLY A 298 -10.67 -24.52 6.08
C GLY A 298 -11.96 -24.53 5.24
N THR A 299 -13.12 -24.82 5.86
CA THR A 299 -14.43 -24.78 5.20
C THR A 299 -14.93 -23.36 5.02
N ALA A 300 -14.78 -22.51 6.04
CA ALA A 300 -15.12 -21.09 5.94
C ALA A 300 -14.21 -20.37 4.93
N MET A 301 -12.92 -20.75 4.87
CA MET A 301 -11.96 -20.16 3.93
C MET A 301 -12.38 -20.24 2.46
N ALA A 302 -13.12 -21.28 2.05
CA ALA A 302 -13.54 -21.46 0.66
C ALA A 302 -14.40 -20.29 0.11
N GLY A 303 -15.01 -19.48 0.99
CA GLY A 303 -15.83 -18.33 0.59
C GLY A 303 -15.10 -16.98 0.57
N PHE A 304 -13.82 -16.93 0.93
CA PHE A 304 -13.08 -15.68 1.16
C PHE A 304 -12.10 -15.31 0.04
N ALA A 305 -11.60 -14.08 0.10
CA ALA A 305 -10.51 -13.65 -0.76
C ALA A 305 -9.28 -14.51 -0.47
N HIS A 306 -8.53 -14.87 -1.51
CA HIS A 306 -7.37 -15.77 -1.46
C HIS A 306 -7.67 -17.27 -1.24
N HIS A 307 -8.91 -17.74 -1.26
CA HIS A 307 -9.21 -19.18 -1.08
C HIS A 307 -8.54 -20.11 -2.11
N GLU A 308 -8.30 -19.62 -3.33
CA GLU A 308 -7.58 -20.36 -4.39
C GLU A 308 -6.05 -20.31 -4.22
N LYS A 309 -5.53 -19.54 -3.25
CA LYS A 309 -4.10 -19.41 -2.97
C LYS A 309 -3.68 -20.45 -1.93
N PRO A 310 -2.63 -21.25 -2.19
CA PRO A 310 -2.07 -22.14 -1.20
C PRO A 310 -1.53 -21.41 0.04
N CYS A 311 -1.62 -22.02 1.23
CA CYS A 311 -1.14 -21.45 2.49
C CYS A 311 0.33 -20.99 2.40
N ALA A 312 1.19 -21.80 1.77
CA ALA A 312 2.62 -21.51 1.57
C ALA A 312 2.91 -20.29 0.67
N GLN A 313 1.91 -19.76 -0.05
CA GLN A 313 2.10 -18.51 -0.81
C GLN A 313 2.08 -17.27 0.08
N CYS A 314 1.39 -17.34 1.21
CA CYS A 314 1.38 -16.27 2.21
C CYS A 314 2.37 -16.57 3.34
N HIS A 315 2.39 -17.81 3.80
CA HIS A 315 3.32 -18.33 4.80
C HIS A 315 4.60 -18.81 4.13
N ILE A 316 5.43 -17.86 3.71
CA ILE A 316 6.73 -18.12 3.11
C ILE A 316 7.70 -18.75 4.12
N GLY A 317 8.72 -19.48 3.61
CA GLY A 317 9.71 -20.14 4.46
C GLY A 317 9.31 -21.54 4.94
N VAL A 318 8.27 -22.15 4.36
CA VAL A 318 7.97 -23.58 4.57
C VAL A 318 8.99 -24.48 3.91
N THR A 319 9.32 -25.60 4.54
CA THR A 319 10.26 -26.59 4.01
C THR A 319 9.54 -27.90 3.73
N ALA A 320 9.19 -28.15 2.46
CA ALA A 320 8.34 -29.26 2.04
C ALA A 320 8.93 -30.67 2.27
N SER A 321 10.23 -30.78 2.54
CA SER A 321 10.91 -32.04 2.87
C SER A 321 10.77 -32.44 4.34
N LEU A 322 10.33 -31.54 5.23
CA LEU A 322 10.16 -31.81 6.66
C LEU A 322 8.76 -32.34 6.95
N GLU A 323 8.66 -33.22 7.97
CA GLU A 323 7.37 -33.76 8.41
C GLU A 323 6.43 -32.65 8.93
N ARG A 324 7.01 -31.64 9.61
CA ARG A 324 6.33 -30.37 9.95
C ARG A 324 6.86 -29.25 9.07
N ALA A 325 6.34 -29.15 7.84
CA ALA A 325 6.80 -28.17 6.85
C ALA A 325 6.77 -26.70 7.32
N CYS A 326 5.93 -26.34 8.31
CA CYS A 326 5.86 -24.99 8.87
C CYS A 326 6.89 -24.70 9.98
N GLU A 327 7.74 -25.65 10.36
CA GLU A 327 8.66 -25.48 11.50
C GLU A 327 9.78 -24.48 11.27
N THR A 328 10.08 -24.19 10.02
CA THR A 328 11.11 -23.28 9.55
C THR A 328 10.58 -21.86 9.29
N ILE A 329 9.26 -21.62 9.44
CA ILE A 329 8.68 -20.29 9.32
C ILE A 329 9.11 -19.43 10.51
N THR A 330 9.83 -18.34 10.22
CA THR A 330 10.31 -17.39 11.24
C THR A 330 9.72 -15.99 11.09
N SER A 331 9.19 -15.65 9.91
CA SER A 331 8.64 -14.33 9.59
C SER A 331 7.12 -14.30 9.58
N GLU A 332 6.55 -13.11 9.78
CA GLU A 332 5.13 -12.87 9.58
C GLU A 332 4.78 -12.81 8.08
N VAL A 333 3.48 -12.90 7.77
CA VAL A 333 2.99 -12.81 6.40
C VAL A 333 3.21 -11.39 5.86
N ASP A 334 3.98 -11.27 4.79
CA ASP A 334 4.21 -10.00 4.10
C ASP A 334 3.25 -9.86 2.91
N CYS A 335 2.27 -8.96 3.04
CA CYS A 335 1.32 -8.68 1.97
C CYS A 335 1.95 -7.99 0.75
N SER A 336 3.11 -7.34 0.90
CA SER A 336 3.77 -6.56 -0.16
C SER A 336 4.18 -7.42 -1.35
N ILE A 337 4.44 -8.71 -1.11
CA ILE A 337 4.79 -9.70 -2.13
C ILE A 337 3.78 -9.72 -3.29
N CYS A 338 2.49 -9.53 -2.98
CA CYS A 338 1.41 -9.49 -3.97
C CYS A 338 0.73 -8.12 -4.08
N HIS A 339 0.81 -7.30 -3.03
CA HIS A 339 0.12 -6.01 -2.91
C HIS A 339 1.11 -4.84 -2.80
N ALA A 340 2.25 -4.91 -3.48
CA ALA A 340 3.35 -3.93 -3.40
C ALA A 340 2.89 -2.47 -3.48
N GLU A 341 2.07 -2.12 -4.48
CA GLU A 341 1.57 -0.74 -4.64
C GLU A 341 0.69 -0.30 -3.46
N VAL A 342 -0.15 -1.19 -2.94
CA VAL A 342 -1.04 -0.89 -1.81
C VAL A 342 -0.24 -0.74 -0.52
N VAL A 343 0.76 -1.60 -0.31
CA VAL A 343 1.66 -1.50 0.85
C VAL A 343 2.47 -0.22 0.78
N ALA A 344 3.01 0.15 -0.38
CA ALA A 344 3.72 1.41 -0.57
C ALA A 344 2.84 2.64 -0.29
N GLN A 345 1.55 2.58 -0.64
CA GLN A 345 0.58 3.62 -0.23
C GLN A 345 0.43 3.68 1.29
N TYR A 346 0.28 2.53 1.95
CA TYR A 346 0.11 2.44 3.40
C TYR A 346 1.34 2.95 4.14
N GLU A 347 2.55 2.60 3.70
CA GLU A 347 3.80 3.03 4.32
C GLU A 347 3.95 4.56 4.38
N VAL A 348 3.45 5.30 3.38
CA VAL A 348 3.46 6.77 3.38
C VAL A 348 2.26 7.38 4.12
N SER A 349 1.22 6.60 4.39
CA SER A 349 0.02 7.03 5.09
C SER A 349 0.32 7.42 6.53
N THR A 350 -0.64 8.07 7.19
CA THR A 350 -0.49 8.41 8.61
C THR A 350 -0.49 7.14 9.47
N HIS A 351 -1.32 6.14 9.17
CA HIS A 351 -1.31 4.87 9.87
C HIS A 351 0.02 4.14 9.70
N GLY A 352 0.51 3.97 8.46
CA GLY A 352 1.78 3.26 8.23
C GLY A 352 2.99 3.96 8.85
N ARG A 353 3.05 5.30 8.79
CA ARG A 353 4.12 6.06 9.45
C ARG A 353 4.11 5.94 10.97
N LEU A 354 2.94 5.89 11.60
CA LEU A 354 2.83 5.69 13.06
C LEU A 354 3.16 4.24 13.44
N SER A 355 2.66 3.26 12.67
CA SER A 355 2.96 1.85 12.86
C SER A 355 4.47 1.58 12.75
N ALA A 356 5.15 2.15 11.76
CA ALA A 356 6.60 2.06 11.60
C ALA A 356 7.40 2.69 12.76
N GLN A 357 6.79 3.62 13.52
CA GLN A 357 7.37 4.21 14.73
C GLN A 357 7.11 3.37 15.99
N GLY A 358 6.42 2.22 15.86
CA GLY A 358 6.08 1.34 16.98
C GLY A 358 4.86 1.80 17.79
N ASP A 359 4.01 2.64 17.21
CA ASP A 359 2.78 3.09 17.86
C ASP A 359 1.74 1.96 17.88
N THR A 360 1.39 1.48 19.07
CA THR A 360 0.46 0.35 19.25
C THR A 360 -1.00 0.69 18.94
N ASP A 361 -1.35 1.97 18.85
CA ASP A 361 -2.70 2.40 18.46
C ASP A 361 -2.84 2.64 16.95
N ALA A 362 -1.73 2.52 16.19
CA ALA A 362 -1.75 2.63 14.74
C ALA A 362 -2.15 1.28 14.12
N PRO A 363 -3.19 1.23 13.27
CA PRO A 363 -3.67 -0.02 12.71
C PRO A 363 -2.72 -0.56 11.63
N VAL A 364 -2.50 -1.88 11.63
CA VAL A 364 -1.87 -2.61 10.53
C VAL A 364 -2.92 -3.22 9.60
N CYS A 365 -2.48 -3.85 8.51
CA CYS A 365 -3.36 -4.49 7.51
C CYS A 365 -4.43 -5.38 8.16
N LEU A 366 -4.03 -6.18 9.16
CA LEU A 366 -4.86 -7.19 9.82
C LEU A 366 -5.82 -6.63 10.88
N ASP A 367 -5.74 -5.34 11.20
CA ASP A 367 -6.72 -4.65 12.06
C ASP A 367 -7.94 -4.18 11.24
N CYS A 368 -7.74 -3.96 9.94
CA CYS A 368 -8.78 -3.56 8.99
C CYS A 368 -9.29 -4.72 8.12
N HIS A 369 -8.44 -5.73 7.88
CA HIS A 369 -8.73 -6.92 7.10
C HIS A 369 -8.64 -8.19 7.96
N ASP A 370 -9.54 -9.14 7.74
CA ASP A 370 -9.48 -10.43 8.46
C ASP A 370 -8.30 -11.29 7.99
N LYS A 371 -7.61 -11.98 8.90
CA LYS A 371 -6.40 -12.79 8.63
C LYS A 371 -6.60 -13.91 7.60
N HIS A 372 -7.41 -14.91 7.93
CA HIS A 372 -7.76 -16.04 7.05
C HIS A 372 -9.17 -15.93 6.47
N ALA A 373 -9.85 -14.82 6.73
CA ALA A 373 -11.22 -14.58 6.31
C ALA A 373 -11.40 -13.26 5.55
N THR A 374 -10.32 -12.72 4.95
CA THR A 374 -10.38 -11.45 4.22
C THR A 374 -11.47 -11.52 3.16
N GLN A 375 -12.45 -10.63 3.20
CA GLN A 375 -13.52 -10.57 2.20
C GLN A 375 -13.35 -9.39 1.26
N SER A 376 -13.78 -9.56 0.01
CA SER A 376 -13.89 -8.44 -0.93
C SER A 376 -14.80 -7.35 -0.37
N LYS A 377 -14.44 -6.08 -0.59
CA LYS A 377 -15.25 -4.90 -0.23
C LYS A 377 -16.65 -4.87 -0.86
N GLN A 378 -16.95 -5.79 -1.77
CA GLN A 378 -18.26 -5.95 -2.40
C GLN A 378 -19.19 -6.87 -1.60
N VAL A 379 -18.65 -7.65 -0.65
CA VAL A 379 -19.42 -8.59 0.16
C VAL A 379 -19.96 -7.86 1.39
N PRO A 380 -21.28 -7.88 1.66
CA PRO A 380 -21.89 -7.13 2.77
C PRO A 380 -21.36 -7.45 4.17
N SER A 381 -20.83 -8.66 4.39
CA SER A 381 -20.21 -9.07 5.66
C SER A 381 -18.77 -8.59 5.83
N SER A 382 -18.13 -8.04 4.78
CA SER A 382 -16.76 -7.55 4.86
C SER A 382 -16.67 -6.31 5.74
N PRO A 383 -15.67 -6.19 6.64
CA PRO A 383 -15.43 -4.96 7.39
C PRO A 383 -15.26 -3.72 6.50
N THR A 384 -14.74 -3.93 5.29
CA THR A 384 -14.47 -2.87 4.30
C THR A 384 -15.62 -2.63 3.32
N PHE A 385 -16.75 -3.33 3.47
CA PHE A 385 -17.97 -3.01 2.73
C PHE A 385 -18.45 -1.60 3.07
N ALA A 386 -18.91 -0.83 2.08
CA ALA A 386 -19.18 0.61 2.23
C ALA A 386 -20.00 0.95 3.49
N ARG A 387 -21.05 0.17 3.79
CA ARG A 387 -21.90 0.36 4.99
C ARG A 387 -21.18 0.12 6.32
N ASN A 388 -20.17 -0.73 6.32
CA ASN A 388 -19.43 -1.14 7.52
C ASN A 388 -18.23 -0.24 7.80
N VAL A 389 -17.73 0.50 6.79
CA VAL A 389 -16.57 1.41 6.90
C VAL A 389 -16.67 2.39 8.08
N PRO A 390 -17.78 3.12 8.32
CA PRO A 390 -17.86 4.03 9.47
C PRO A 390 -17.71 3.32 10.82
N SER A 391 -18.27 2.10 10.93
CA SER A 391 -18.13 1.30 12.14
C SER A 391 -16.71 0.76 12.32
N LEU A 392 -16.06 0.36 11.22
CA LEU A 392 -14.66 -0.08 11.22
C LEU A 392 -13.73 1.06 11.64
N CYS A 393 -13.81 2.23 11.01
CA CYS A 393 -13.00 3.39 11.40
C CYS A 393 -13.32 3.84 12.83
N GLY A 394 -14.58 3.71 13.26
CA GLY A 394 -15.05 4.05 14.60
C GLY A 394 -14.56 3.14 15.73
N THR A 395 -13.84 2.05 15.45
CA THR A 395 -13.15 1.30 16.50
C THR A 395 -12.04 2.13 17.15
N CYS A 396 -11.41 3.02 16.38
CA CYS A 396 -10.31 3.89 16.82
C CYS A 396 -10.68 5.38 16.81
N HIS A 397 -11.51 5.85 15.85
CA HIS A 397 -11.79 7.28 15.65
C HIS A 397 -13.06 7.81 16.32
N ARG A 398 -13.88 6.96 16.94
CA ARG A 398 -15.07 7.40 17.69
C ARG A 398 -14.65 8.04 19.01
N ALA A 399 -15.45 8.96 19.55
CA ALA A 399 -15.15 9.62 20.83
C ALA A 399 -14.85 8.59 21.95
N GLY A 400 -13.78 8.85 22.72
CA GLY A 400 -13.30 7.95 23.78
C GLY A 400 -12.50 6.73 23.29
N LYS A 401 -12.06 6.73 22.03
CA LYS A 401 -11.14 5.74 21.46
C LYS A 401 -9.75 6.35 21.23
N PRO A 402 -8.68 5.53 21.13
CA PRO A 402 -7.30 6.02 21.16
C PRO A 402 -6.99 7.10 20.10
N ALA A 403 -7.48 6.94 18.87
CA ALA A 403 -7.22 7.93 17.82
C ALA A 403 -8.02 9.22 18.02
N ALA A 404 -9.24 9.14 18.57
CA ALA A 404 -10.05 10.33 18.87
C ALA A 404 -9.47 11.15 20.03
N GLU A 405 -8.94 10.52 21.07
CA GLU A 405 -8.33 11.21 22.21
C GLU A 405 -7.05 11.96 21.84
N ARG A 406 -6.33 11.49 20.81
CA ARG A 406 -5.16 12.16 20.25
C ARG A 406 -5.52 13.37 19.38
N HIS A 407 -6.74 13.44 18.87
CA HIS A 407 -7.16 14.49 17.95
C HIS A 407 -7.62 15.75 18.70
N GLN A 408 -6.87 16.84 18.56
CA GLN A 408 -7.18 18.16 19.14
C GLN A 408 -8.12 19.00 18.24
N GLY A 409 -9.01 18.34 17.50
CA GLY A 409 -9.95 18.99 16.59
C GLY A 409 -11.18 19.58 17.30
N ASN A 410 -11.87 20.51 16.64
CA ASN A 410 -13.09 21.16 17.16
C ASN A 410 -14.33 20.24 17.17
N LEU A 411 -14.24 19.03 16.62
CA LEU A 411 -15.31 18.03 16.58
C LEU A 411 -14.87 16.78 17.36
N PRO A 412 -15.26 16.63 18.63
CA PRO A 412 -14.79 15.54 19.50
C PRO A 412 -15.30 14.15 19.07
N ASP A 413 -16.38 14.06 18.30
CA ASP A 413 -16.86 12.80 17.69
C ASP A 413 -17.05 12.96 16.18
N ILE A 414 -15.99 12.69 15.43
CA ILE A 414 -15.99 12.81 13.97
C ILE A 414 -16.85 11.74 13.31
N VAL A 415 -16.92 10.54 13.91
CA VAL A 415 -17.69 9.41 13.38
C VAL A 415 -19.17 9.71 13.52
N HIS A 416 -19.60 10.16 14.70
CA HIS A 416 -21.00 10.55 14.91
C HIS A 416 -21.39 11.74 14.03
N SER A 417 -20.49 12.72 13.86
CA SER A 417 -20.73 13.87 12.96
C SER A 417 -20.99 13.39 11.51
N TYR A 418 -20.15 12.47 11.01
CA TYR A 418 -20.35 11.88 9.69
C TYR A 418 -21.66 11.09 9.61
N GLU A 419 -21.98 10.26 10.61
CA GLU A 419 -23.24 9.49 10.68
C GLU A 419 -24.46 10.42 10.57
N ASP A 420 -24.39 11.61 11.19
CA ASP A 420 -25.45 12.63 11.14
C ASP A 420 -25.52 13.45 9.84
N SER A 421 -24.46 13.44 9.04
CA SER A 421 -24.41 14.11 7.75
C SER A 421 -25.37 13.46 6.73
N ILE A 422 -25.64 14.15 5.61
CA ILE A 422 -26.46 13.59 4.54
C ILE A 422 -25.80 12.35 3.91
N HIS A 423 -24.46 12.26 3.92
CA HIS A 423 -23.75 11.07 3.47
C HIS A 423 -23.95 9.91 4.45
N GLY A 424 -23.77 10.15 5.75
CA GLY A 424 -24.00 9.14 6.79
C GLY A 424 -25.44 8.63 6.80
N LYS A 425 -26.43 9.53 6.79
CA LYS A 425 -27.86 9.18 6.70
C LYS A 425 -28.22 8.45 5.42
N GLY A 426 -27.63 8.86 4.29
CA GLY A 426 -27.78 8.16 3.01
C GLY A 426 -27.28 6.71 3.10
N LEU A 427 -26.12 6.51 3.72
CA LEU A 427 -25.48 5.21 3.85
C LEU A 427 -26.17 4.30 4.89
N VAL A 428 -26.39 4.82 6.10
CA VAL A 428 -26.83 4.06 7.28
C VAL A 428 -28.35 3.91 7.31
N ASP A 429 -29.10 5.00 7.16
CA ASP A 429 -30.55 5.01 7.30
C ASP A 429 -31.25 4.60 5.99
N SER A 430 -30.73 5.09 4.86
CA SER A 430 -31.31 4.83 3.54
C SER A 430 -30.70 3.64 2.80
N GLY A 431 -29.59 3.08 3.31
CA GLY A 431 -28.92 1.90 2.74
C GLY A 431 -28.22 2.14 1.39
N LEU A 432 -27.93 3.40 1.03
CA LEU A 432 -27.34 3.76 -0.25
C LEU A 432 -25.83 3.57 -0.21
N ILE A 433 -25.35 2.41 -0.68
CA ILE A 433 -23.93 2.03 -0.70
C ILE A 433 -23.06 2.81 -1.71
N VAL A 434 -23.68 3.64 -2.56
CA VAL A 434 -23.00 4.56 -3.49
C VAL A 434 -22.65 5.89 -2.85
N THR A 435 -23.05 6.09 -1.59
CA THR A 435 -22.78 7.32 -0.84
C THR A 435 -21.32 7.38 -0.38
N ALA A 436 -20.75 8.57 -0.30
CA ALA A 436 -19.37 8.76 0.14
C ALA A 436 -19.16 8.24 1.57
N THR A 437 -18.07 7.49 1.77
CA THR A 437 -17.59 6.99 3.07
C THR A 437 -16.32 7.74 3.49
N CYS A 438 -15.80 7.47 4.69
CA CYS A 438 -14.52 8.04 5.16
C CYS A 438 -13.39 7.87 4.12
N THR A 439 -13.28 6.68 3.53
CA THR A 439 -12.25 6.36 2.53
C THR A 439 -12.49 7.00 1.16
N SER A 440 -13.70 7.47 0.87
CA SER A 440 -13.98 8.24 -0.36
C SER A 440 -13.31 9.60 -0.35
N CYS A 441 -13.12 10.20 0.84
CA CYS A 441 -12.47 11.49 1.00
C CYS A 441 -11.00 11.36 1.44
N HIS A 442 -10.72 10.46 2.38
CA HIS A 442 -9.39 10.33 3.00
C HIS A 442 -8.48 9.29 2.32
N SER A 443 -8.93 8.58 1.28
CA SER A 443 -8.28 7.38 0.74
C SER A 443 -8.29 6.21 1.73
N SER A 444 -8.16 4.97 1.25
CA SER A 444 -8.23 3.77 2.11
C SER A 444 -6.88 3.31 2.67
N HIS A 445 -5.81 3.55 1.93
CA HIS A 445 -4.45 3.11 2.29
C HIS A 445 -3.44 4.26 2.14
N ARG A 446 -3.87 5.51 1.96
CA ARG A 446 -2.98 6.66 1.75
C ARG A 446 -3.54 7.90 2.44
N GLU A 447 -4.12 7.71 3.60
CA GLU A 447 -4.70 8.78 4.39
C GLU A 447 -3.62 9.71 4.94
N LEU A 448 -3.63 10.94 4.43
CA LEU A 448 -2.65 11.98 4.74
C LEU A 448 -3.33 13.18 5.43
N PRO A 449 -2.63 13.90 6.30
CA PRO A 449 -3.16 15.11 6.93
C PRO A 449 -3.52 16.18 5.89
N ALA A 450 -4.51 17.02 6.17
CA ALA A 450 -4.94 18.10 5.27
C ALA A 450 -3.85 19.15 4.96
N ALA A 451 -2.80 19.22 5.77
CA ALA A 451 -1.64 20.08 5.54
C ALA A 451 -0.66 19.52 4.50
N ASP A 452 -0.77 18.25 4.12
CA ASP A 452 0.07 17.63 3.10
C ASP A 452 -0.47 17.96 1.70
N PRO A 453 0.29 18.61 0.81
CA PRO A 453 -0.16 18.98 -0.55
C PRO A 453 -0.61 17.80 -1.41
N THR A 454 -0.16 16.58 -1.09
CA THR A 454 -0.53 15.35 -1.81
C THR A 454 -1.76 14.65 -1.22
N SER A 455 -2.31 15.17 -0.12
CA SER A 455 -3.54 14.66 0.48
C SER A 455 -4.75 14.97 -0.37
N SER A 456 -5.68 14.01 -0.51
CA SER A 456 -6.97 14.23 -1.17
C SER A 456 -7.82 15.29 -0.44
N VAL A 457 -7.62 15.46 0.86
CA VAL A 457 -8.30 16.49 1.67
C VAL A 457 -7.46 17.75 1.86
N HIS A 458 -6.36 17.91 1.11
CA HIS A 458 -5.67 19.19 1.03
C HIS A 458 -6.57 20.22 0.37
N ARG A 459 -6.53 21.48 0.85
CA ARG A 459 -7.36 22.59 0.37
C ARG A 459 -7.45 22.68 -1.16
N ASP A 460 -6.32 22.61 -1.83
CA ASP A 460 -6.23 22.70 -3.30
C ASP A 460 -6.81 21.48 -4.04
N ASN A 461 -6.94 20.35 -3.33
CA ASN A 461 -7.45 19.08 -3.86
C ASN A 461 -8.92 18.81 -3.48
N VAL A 462 -9.48 19.52 -2.49
CA VAL A 462 -10.84 19.28 -1.97
C VAL A 462 -11.89 19.33 -3.09
N ALA A 463 -11.79 20.31 -3.99
CA ALA A 463 -12.73 20.45 -5.10
C ALA A 463 -12.75 19.21 -6.02
N GLY A 464 -11.58 18.67 -6.38
CA GLY A 464 -11.46 17.45 -7.17
C GLY A 464 -11.92 16.20 -6.41
N THR A 465 -11.68 16.16 -5.10
CA THR A 465 -12.15 15.07 -4.23
C THR A 465 -13.67 15.00 -4.19
N CYS A 466 -14.35 16.13 -3.96
CA CYS A 466 -15.80 16.22 -4.07
C CYS A 466 -16.27 15.93 -5.50
N GLY A 467 -15.53 16.42 -6.51
CA GLY A 467 -15.78 16.26 -7.93
C GLY A 467 -15.80 14.82 -8.44
N THR A 468 -15.14 13.89 -7.74
CA THR A 468 -15.19 12.45 -8.05
C THR A 468 -16.64 11.93 -8.09
N CYS A 469 -17.52 12.44 -7.24
CA CYS A 469 -18.95 12.13 -7.23
C CYS A 469 -19.83 13.30 -7.69
N HIS A 470 -19.39 14.55 -7.44
CA HIS A 470 -20.12 15.78 -7.76
C HIS A 470 -19.53 16.53 -8.96
N TYR A 471 -19.08 15.81 -9.98
CA TYR A 471 -18.37 16.37 -11.14
C TYR A 471 -19.08 17.55 -11.80
N GLY A 472 -20.40 17.46 -12.01
CA GLY A 472 -21.16 18.57 -12.62
C GLY A 472 -21.29 19.80 -11.72
N ILE A 473 -21.10 19.67 -10.41
CA ILE A 473 -21.00 20.83 -9.49
C ILE A 473 -19.60 21.40 -9.50
N GLU A 474 -18.57 20.55 -9.52
CA GLU A 474 -17.17 20.98 -9.66
C GLU A 474 -16.97 21.78 -10.96
N GLU A 475 -17.51 21.31 -12.09
CA GLU A 475 -17.45 21.99 -13.37
C GLU A 475 -18.04 23.41 -13.31
N LYS A 476 -19.17 23.57 -12.62
CA LYS A 476 -19.78 24.89 -12.37
C LYS A 476 -18.96 25.74 -11.40
N PHE A 477 -18.36 25.12 -10.38
CA PHE A 477 -17.51 25.85 -9.45
C PHE A 477 -16.26 26.40 -10.12
N ARG A 478 -15.71 25.68 -11.11
CA ARG A 478 -14.58 26.15 -11.92
C ARG A 478 -14.90 27.37 -12.79
N THR A 479 -16.17 27.71 -13.05
CA THR A 479 -16.54 28.95 -13.77
C THR A 479 -16.77 30.12 -12.82
N SER A 480 -16.86 29.88 -11.52
CA SER A 480 -17.10 30.89 -10.48
C SER A 480 -15.92 31.83 -10.28
N VAL A 481 -16.18 33.04 -9.79
CA VAL A 481 -15.14 33.98 -9.31
C VAL A 481 -14.38 33.46 -8.08
N HIS A 482 -14.92 32.45 -7.40
CA HIS A 482 -14.24 31.80 -6.27
C HIS A 482 -13.23 30.74 -6.70
N TRP A 483 -13.12 30.44 -8.00
CA TRP A 483 -12.08 29.56 -8.52
C TRP A 483 -10.75 30.31 -8.65
N PRO A 484 -9.61 29.76 -8.16
CA PRO A 484 -8.32 30.45 -8.18
C PRO A 484 -7.86 30.95 -9.54
N GLU A 485 -8.17 30.23 -10.62
CA GLU A 485 -7.70 30.59 -11.96
C GLU A 485 -8.54 31.72 -12.61
N ASN A 486 -9.70 32.07 -12.03
CA ASN A 486 -10.61 33.08 -12.58
C ASN A 486 -10.45 34.47 -11.96
N THR A 487 -9.76 34.59 -10.83
CA THR A 487 -9.66 35.84 -10.07
C THR A 487 -8.23 36.10 -9.63
N ASP A 488 -7.68 37.24 -10.08
CA ASP A 488 -6.38 37.74 -9.61
C ASP A 488 -6.59 38.49 -8.28
N THR A 489 -6.24 37.84 -7.16
CA THR A 489 -6.40 38.38 -5.81
C THR A 489 -5.37 37.79 -4.85
N ASP A 490 -4.85 38.63 -3.94
CA ASP A 490 -3.98 38.21 -2.84
C ASP A 490 -4.76 37.55 -1.68
N ARG A 491 -6.10 37.53 -1.75
CA ARG A 491 -6.95 36.92 -0.72
C ARG A 491 -7.14 35.43 -0.96
N GLU A 492 -7.12 34.68 0.13
CA GLU A 492 -7.43 33.25 0.11
C GLU A 492 -8.89 33.01 -0.32
N LEU A 493 -9.07 32.26 -1.42
CA LEU A 493 -10.37 31.97 -2.02
C LEU A 493 -11.03 30.76 -1.37
N PRO A 494 -12.36 30.67 -1.24
CA PRO A 494 -13.01 29.55 -0.58
C PRO A 494 -12.98 28.27 -1.43
N THR A 495 -13.00 27.14 -0.76
CA THR A 495 -13.20 25.79 -1.31
C THR A 495 -14.58 25.27 -0.93
N CYS A 496 -14.91 24.03 -1.33
CA CYS A 496 -16.22 23.43 -1.04
C CYS A 496 -16.52 23.38 0.47
N GLU A 497 -15.52 23.11 1.32
CA GLU A 497 -15.73 22.95 2.75
C GLU A 497 -15.89 24.25 3.54
N ASP A 498 -15.46 25.37 2.97
CA ASP A 498 -15.60 26.70 3.57
C ASP A 498 -17.07 27.16 3.61
N CYS A 499 -17.86 26.73 2.62
CA CYS A 499 -19.29 27.03 2.52
C CYS A 499 -20.13 25.98 3.25
N HIS A 500 -19.85 24.69 3.05
CA HIS A 500 -20.56 23.61 3.74
C HIS A 500 -19.58 22.55 4.26
N THR A 501 -19.61 22.30 5.56
CA THR A 501 -18.67 21.43 6.27
C THR A 501 -18.75 19.97 5.81
N SER A 502 -17.61 19.36 5.48
CA SER A 502 -17.53 17.99 4.93
C SER A 502 -18.09 16.91 5.86
N HIS A 503 -17.88 17.04 7.18
CA HIS A 503 -18.28 16.05 8.18
C HIS A 503 -19.64 16.30 8.82
N THR A 504 -20.30 17.42 8.56
CA THR A 504 -21.64 17.74 9.09
C THR A 504 -22.57 18.26 8.00
N ILE A 505 -22.27 17.92 6.74
CA ILE A 505 -23.01 18.38 5.57
C ILE A 505 -24.49 17.99 5.68
N GLY A 506 -25.36 19.00 5.68
CA GLY A 506 -26.79 18.85 5.87
C GLY A 506 -27.58 18.82 4.56
N ARG A 507 -28.89 18.61 4.69
CA ARG A 507 -29.82 18.72 3.56
C ARG A 507 -30.08 20.19 3.20
N VAL A 508 -29.91 20.51 1.92
CA VAL A 508 -30.04 21.87 1.38
C VAL A 508 -31.46 22.45 1.43
N ASP A 509 -32.48 21.60 1.60
CA ASP A 509 -33.88 22.00 1.64
C ASP A 509 -34.40 22.35 3.05
N LEU A 510 -33.58 22.16 4.08
CA LEU A 510 -33.91 22.57 5.44
C LEU A 510 -33.73 24.08 5.62
N ALA A 511 -34.62 24.71 6.38
CA ALA A 511 -34.57 26.15 6.65
C ALA A 511 -33.27 26.54 7.36
N ASP A 512 -32.82 25.73 8.32
CA ASP A 512 -31.60 25.98 9.09
C ASP A 512 -30.34 25.99 8.22
N PHE A 513 -30.26 25.07 7.23
CA PHE A 513 -29.15 25.04 6.28
C PHE A 513 -29.11 26.30 5.40
N ARG A 514 -30.28 26.77 4.94
CA ARG A 514 -30.36 27.99 4.12
C ARG A 514 -29.94 29.23 4.89
N MET A 515 -30.24 29.27 6.19
CA MET A 515 -29.80 30.36 7.07
C MET A 515 -28.30 30.27 7.35
N SER A 516 -27.76 29.09 7.64
CA SER A 516 -26.32 28.94 7.88
C SER A 516 -25.49 29.35 6.68
N MET A 517 -25.94 29.08 5.45
CA MET A 517 -25.25 29.50 4.22
C MET A 517 -25.04 31.02 4.14
N MET A 518 -25.95 31.82 4.69
CA MET A 518 -25.78 33.28 4.73
C MET A 518 -24.62 33.70 5.62
N ASP A 519 -24.46 33.02 6.77
CA ASP A 519 -23.36 33.29 7.70
C ASP A 519 -22.02 32.89 7.08
N GLN A 520 -22.00 31.81 6.29
CA GLN A 520 -20.79 31.33 5.60
C GLN A 520 -20.28 32.35 4.59
N CYS A 521 -21.15 32.93 3.76
CA CYS A 521 -20.77 34.03 2.87
C CYS A 521 -20.23 35.23 3.68
N GLY A 522 -20.85 35.55 4.81
CA GLY A 522 -20.50 36.71 5.65
C GLY A 522 -19.14 36.62 6.34
N ARG A 523 -18.54 35.42 6.48
CA ARG A 523 -17.18 35.27 7.02
C ARG A 523 -16.12 35.94 6.15
N CYS A 524 -16.32 35.96 4.83
CA CYS A 524 -15.42 36.59 3.87
C CYS A 524 -16.00 37.91 3.33
N HIS A 525 -17.33 38.00 3.18
CA HIS A 525 -18.06 39.18 2.68
C HIS A 525 -18.73 39.97 3.81
N GLU A 526 -17.97 40.31 4.85
CA GLU A 526 -18.50 40.92 6.07
C GLU A 526 -19.23 42.25 5.79
N THR A 527 -18.63 43.11 4.95
CA THR A 527 -19.19 44.44 4.63
C THR A 527 -20.52 44.31 3.87
N GLU A 528 -20.57 43.45 2.86
CA GLU A 528 -21.76 43.19 2.08
C GLU A 528 -22.85 42.51 2.91
N ALA A 529 -22.49 41.60 3.81
CA ALA A 529 -23.42 40.94 4.72
C ALA A 529 -24.07 41.95 5.69
N VAL A 530 -23.28 42.83 6.31
CA VAL A 530 -23.80 43.88 7.22
C VAL A 530 -24.80 44.78 6.49
N THR A 531 -24.42 45.29 5.31
CA THR A 531 -25.29 46.18 4.53
C THR A 531 -26.54 45.47 4.00
N PHE A 532 -26.42 44.18 3.64
CA PHE A 532 -27.57 43.36 3.26
C PHE A 532 -28.58 43.23 4.41
N PHE A 533 -28.10 43.01 5.64
CA PHE A 533 -28.95 42.90 6.82
C PHE A 533 -29.66 44.19 7.22
N ASP A 534 -29.23 45.35 6.71
CA ASP A 534 -29.95 46.61 6.86
C ASP A 534 -31.13 46.75 5.90
N THR A 535 -31.16 45.95 4.82
CA THR A 535 -32.25 45.97 3.85
C THR A 535 -33.49 45.20 4.34
N PHE A 536 -34.60 45.38 3.64
CA PHE A 536 -35.82 44.63 3.91
C PHE A 536 -35.61 43.10 3.81
N HIS A 537 -34.89 42.63 2.78
CA HIS A 537 -34.60 41.20 2.62
C HIS A 537 -33.80 40.67 3.80
N GLY A 538 -32.71 41.33 4.18
CA GLY A 538 -31.89 40.87 5.29
C GLY A 538 -32.61 40.91 6.64
N LYS A 539 -33.41 41.94 6.93
CA LYS A 539 -34.23 42.00 8.16
C LYS A 539 -35.28 40.90 8.20
N ALA A 540 -35.97 40.65 7.09
CA ALA A 540 -36.95 39.58 7.00
C ALA A 540 -36.30 38.19 7.15
N SER A 541 -35.13 37.98 6.55
CA SER A 541 -34.36 36.74 6.69
C SER A 541 -33.90 36.52 8.15
N ARG A 542 -33.44 37.56 8.85
CA ARG A 542 -33.11 37.46 10.30
C ARG A 542 -34.30 37.09 11.18
N LEU A 543 -35.50 37.52 10.80
CA LEU A 543 -36.74 37.18 11.50
C LEU A 543 -37.28 35.78 11.12
N GLY A 544 -36.50 34.99 10.37
CA GLY A 544 -36.84 33.62 10.00
C GLY A 544 -37.76 33.50 8.78
N SER A 545 -37.92 34.57 7.98
CA SER A 545 -38.76 34.52 6.77
C SER A 545 -38.08 33.70 5.67
N SER A 546 -38.57 32.48 5.44
CA SER A 546 -38.07 31.60 4.38
C SER A 546 -38.32 32.14 2.96
N GLY A 547 -39.27 33.06 2.79
CA GLY A 547 -39.60 33.67 1.50
C GLY A 547 -38.81 34.93 1.15
N ALA A 548 -38.02 35.47 2.08
CA ALA A 548 -37.11 36.59 1.79
C ALA A 548 -35.89 36.08 1.00
N ALA A 549 -35.35 36.93 0.13
CA ALA A 549 -34.14 36.61 -0.63
C ALA A 549 -32.92 36.50 0.29
N LYS A 550 -31.96 35.64 -0.09
CA LYS A 550 -30.64 35.45 0.53
C LYS A 550 -29.55 35.74 -0.50
N CYS A 551 -28.30 35.75 -0.07
CA CYS A 551 -27.14 36.00 -0.92
C CYS A 551 -27.18 35.12 -2.19
N TYR A 552 -27.39 33.82 -2.02
CA TYR A 552 -27.37 32.85 -3.12
C TYR A 552 -28.59 32.93 -4.06
N ASP A 553 -29.72 33.49 -3.62
CA ASP A 553 -30.90 33.67 -4.49
C ASP A 553 -30.64 34.74 -5.56
N CYS A 554 -29.76 35.68 -5.25
CA CYS A 554 -29.30 36.74 -6.15
C CYS A 554 -28.04 36.33 -6.91
N HIS A 555 -27.01 35.82 -6.23
CA HIS A 555 -25.68 35.57 -6.79
C HIS A 555 -25.48 34.17 -7.40
N GLY A 556 -26.37 33.22 -7.13
CA GLY A 556 -26.13 31.81 -7.42
C GLY A 556 -25.44 31.07 -6.27
N THR A 557 -25.16 29.78 -6.46
CA THR A 557 -24.58 28.90 -5.42
C THR A 557 -23.16 28.49 -5.77
N HIS A 558 -22.99 27.65 -6.79
CA HIS A 558 -21.68 27.15 -7.23
C HIS A 558 -21.14 27.88 -8.46
N GLU A 559 -21.96 28.67 -9.15
CA GLU A 559 -21.61 29.39 -10.38
C GLU A 559 -21.81 30.90 -10.15
N ILE A 560 -20.96 31.46 -9.29
CA ILE A 560 -21.06 32.88 -8.90
C ILE A 560 -20.22 33.69 -9.87
N LEU A 561 -20.90 34.45 -10.74
CA LEU A 561 -20.27 35.22 -11.81
C LEU A 561 -20.33 36.72 -11.53
N PRO A 562 -19.35 37.52 -12.02
CA PRO A 562 -19.36 38.96 -11.81
C PRO A 562 -20.54 39.59 -12.58
N PRO A 563 -21.18 40.67 -12.08
CA PRO A 563 -22.32 41.29 -12.76
C PRO A 563 -22.05 41.85 -14.17
N ALA A 564 -20.77 41.96 -14.56
CA ALA A 564 -20.37 42.35 -15.91
C ALA A 564 -20.46 41.19 -16.91
N ASP A 565 -20.42 39.95 -16.43
CA ASP A 565 -20.60 38.74 -17.23
C ASP A 565 -22.06 38.64 -17.69
N THR A 566 -22.27 38.27 -18.95
CA THR A 566 -23.62 38.14 -19.53
C THR A 566 -24.42 37.00 -18.91
N ASP A 567 -23.74 35.94 -18.48
CA ASP A 567 -24.35 34.73 -17.92
C ASP A 567 -24.65 34.86 -16.42
N SER A 568 -24.11 35.91 -15.77
CA SER A 568 -24.43 36.21 -14.37
C SER A 568 -25.93 36.42 -14.16
N THR A 569 -26.47 35.89 -13.07
CA THR A 569 -27.86 36.15 -12.63
C THR A 569 -28.12 37.63 -12.34
N LEU A 570 -27.06 38.40 -12.08
CA LEU A 570 -27.09 39.84 -11.83
C LEU A 570 -26.60 40.65 -13.02
N SER A 571 -26.38 40.01 -14.18
CA SER A 571 -26.03 40.69 -15.41
C SER A 571 -27.09 41.72 -15.76
N ARG A 572 -26.70 42.69 -16.58
CA ARG A 572 -27.67 43.63 -17.14
C ARG A 572 -28.81 42.85 -17.78
N GLU A 573 -28.59 41.75 -18.48
CA GLU A 573 -29.67 41.07 -19.19
C GLU A 573 -30.59 40.26 -18.25
N ASN A 574 -30.03 39.65 -17.21
CA ASN A 574 -30.72 38.66 -16.38
C ASN A 574 -31.33 39.21 -15.08
N VAL A 575 -30.88 40.37 -14.58
CA VAL A 575 -31.30 40.88 -13.26
C VAL A 575 -32.82 41.05 -13.10
N VAL A 576 -33.53 41.42 -14.17
CA VAL A 576 -34.99 41.59 -14.15
C VAL A 576 -35.68 40.25 -13.91
N GLU A 577 -35.20 39.19 -14.57
CA GLU A 577 -35.69 37.83 -14.41
C GLU A 577 -35.38 37.27 -13.01
N THR A 578 -34.18 37.54 -12.49
CA THR A 578 -33.79 37.17 -11.13
C THR A 578 -34.73 37.76 -10.08
N CYS A 579 -35.04 39.06 -10.16
CA CYS A 579 -36.05 39.67 -9.29
C CYS A 579 -37.46 39.12 -9.58
N GLY A 580 -37.73 38.77 -10.84
CA GLY A 580 -38.99 38.21 -11.33
C GLY A 580 -39.40 36.89 -10.67
N LYS A 581 -38.44 36.12 -10.15
CA LYS A 581 -38.69 34.87 -9.40
C LYS A 581 -39.63 35.07 -8.20
N CYS A 582 -39.62 36.25 -7.59
CA CYS A 582 -40.50 36.60 -6.48
C CYS A 582 -41.40 37.81 -6.79
N HIS A 583 -40.95 38.71 -7.67
CA HIS A 583 -41.67 39.92 -8.04
C HIS A 583 -42.20 39.81 -9.48
N GLU A 584 -43.40 39.26 -9.65
CA GLU A 584 -44.03 38.96 -10.96
C GLU A 584 -44.04 40.15 -11.95
N LYS A 585 -44.05 41.39 -11.45
CA LYS A 585 -44.04 42.62 -12.26
C LYS A 585 -42.67 43.33 -12.26
N SER A 586 -41.60 42.57 -12.06
CA SER A 586 -40.23 43.08 -12.09
C SER A 586 -39.93 43.74 -13.44
N HIS A 587 -39.30 44.90 -13.39
CA HIS A 587 -38.86 45.65 -14.55
C HIS A 587 -37.56 46.40 -14.25
N ARG A 588 -36.97 47.04 -15.25
CA ARG A 588 -35.63 47.65 -15.17
C ARG A 588 -35.44 48.65 -14.03
N GLN A 589 -36.40 49.55 -13.81
CA GLN A 589 -36.27 50.55 -12.74
C GLN A 589 -36.43 49.91 -11.35
N PHE A 590 -37.26 48.87 -11.25
CA PHE A 590 -37.41 48.09 -10.02
C PHE A 590 -36.15 47.28 -9.69
N ALA A 591 -35.61 46.58 -10.69
CA ALA A 591 -34.37 45.82 -10.58
C ALA A 591 -33.11 46.70 -10.40
N GLY A 592 -33.23 48.02 -10.61
CA GLY A 592 -32.19 49.00 -10.28
C GLY A 592 -32.05 49.30 -8.78
N TYR A 593 -32.80 48.61 -7.92
CA TYR A 593 -32.68 48.70 -6.47
C TYR A 593 -31.30 48.22 -6.00
N LEU A 594 -30.58 49.08 -5.27
CA LEU A 594 -29.24 48.78 -4.76
C LEU A 594 -29.34 48.04 -3.42
N THR A 595 -29.20 46.71 -3.47
CA THR A 595 -29.38 45.80 -2.31
C THR A 595 -28.29 45.87 -1.24
N HIS A 596 -27.15 46.50 -1.53
CA HIS A 596 -26.05 46.70 -0.56
C HIS A 596 -25.71 48.18 -0.35
N ALA A 597 -26.59 49.09 -0.78
CA ALA A 597 -26.35 50.52 -0.58
C ALA A 597 -26.52 50.91 0.89
N THR A 598 -25.55 51.68 1.40
CA THR A 598 -25.55 52.14 2.79
C THR A 598 -25.27 53.62 2.89
N HIS A 599 -25.86 54.26 3.91
CA HIS A 599 -25.64 55.66 4.24
C HIS A 599 -24.37 55.87 5.08
N HIS A 600 -23.58 54.83 5.32
CA HIS A 600 -22.32 54.89 6.06
C HIS A 600 -21.09 55.15 5.18
N ASP A 601 -21.22 55.00 3.85
CA ASP A 601 -20.14 55.20 2.89
C ASP A 601 -20.42 56.47 2.04
N PRO A 602 -19.87 57.64 2.44
CA PRO A 602 -20.07 58.88 1.71
C PRO A 602 -19.35 58.92 0.36
N ASP A 603 -18.33 58.08 0.14
CA ASP A 603 -17.55 58.07 -1.10
C ASP A 603 -18.29 57.28 -2.19
N LYS A 604 -18.88 56.13 -1.83
CA LYS A 604 -19.66 55.29 -2.75
C LYS A 604 -21.11 55.75 -2.90
N TYR A 605 -21.73 56.25 -1.83
CA TYR A 605 -23.15 56.67 -1.82
C TYR A 605 -23.35 58.07 -1.20
N PRO A 606 -22.76 59.13 -1.78
CA PRO A 606 -22.77 60.48 -1.20
C PRO A 606 -24.17 61.04 -0.94
N TRP A 607 -25.09 60.84 -1.89
CA TRP A 607 -26.46 61.34 -1.78
C TRP A 607 -27.25 60.63 -0.68
N LEU A 608 -27.03 59.33 -0.49
CA LEU A 608 -27.70 58.55 0.55
C LEU A 608 -27.21 58.96 1.94
N PHE A 609 -25.89 59.16 2.09
CA PHE A 609 -25.27 59.65 3.33
C PHE A 609 -25.87 61.00 3.77
N TRP A 610 -25.85 62.00 2.90
CA TRP A 610 -26.31 63.35 3.25
C TRP A 610 -27.82 63.41 3.48
N ALA A 611 -28.61 62.66 2.70
CA ALA A 611 -30.05 62.58 2.90
C ALA A 611 -30.40 61.96 4.25
N PHE A 612 -29.75 60.86 4.63
CA PHE A 612 -29.99 60.20 5.92
C PHE A 612 -29.66 61.11 7.10
N TRP A 613 -28.48 61.72 7.10
CA TRP A 613 -28.06 62.59 8.20
C TRP A 613 -28.88 63.89 8.26
N GLY A 614 -29.27 64.45 7.11
CA GLY A 614 -30.18 65.59 7.05
C GLY A 614 -31.55 65.30 7.67
N MET A 615 -32.17 64.17 7.30
CA MET A 615 -33.46 63.75 7.86
C MET A 615 -33.36 63.39 9.34
N THR A 616 -32.27 62.74 9.75
CA THR A 616 -32.04 62.39 11.16
C THR A 616 -31.84 63.63 12.01
N ALA A 617 -31.05 64.61 11.55
CA ALA A 617 -30.87 65.89 12.22
C ALA A 617 -32.19 66.67 12.34
N LEU A 618 -33.00 66.67 11.27
CA LEU A 618 -34.32 67.30 11.29
C LEU A 618 -35.25 66.63 12.32
N LEU A 619 -35.29 65.30 12.35
CA LEU A 619 -36.13 64.53 13.28
C LEU A 619 -35.71 64.76 14.74
N VAL A 620 -34.42 64.56 15.05
CA VAL A 620 -33.90 64.73 16.41
C VAL A 620 -34.04 66.18 16.84
N GLY A 621 -33.68 67.13 15.98
CA GLY A 621 -33.80 68.56 16.28
C GLY A 621 -35.23 68.98 16.61
N THR A 622 -36.20 68.57 15.79
CA THR A 622 -37.61 68.91 16.01
C THR A 622 -38.18 68.25 17.28
N LEU A 623 -37.89 66.97 17.51
CA LEU A 623 -38.37 66.25 18.70
C LEU A 623 -37.73 66.80 19.98
N SER A 624 -36.41 66.98 20.01
CA SER A 624 -35.71 67.53 21.17
C SER A 624 -36.20 68.94 21.50
N PHE A 625 -36.38 69.80 20.50
CA PHE A 625 -36.94 71.13 20.71
C PHE A 625 -38.36 71.07 21.30
N ALA A 626 -39.25 70.26 20.71
CA ALA A 626 -40.63 70.15 21.18
C ALA A 626 -40.73 69.56 22.60
N LEU A 627 -39.92 68.54 22.91
CA LEU A 627 -39.87 67.93 24.24
C LEU A 627 -39.31 68.90 25.28
N LEU A 628 -38.20 69.58 24.99
CA LEU A 628 -37.61 70.57 25.89
C LEU A 628 -38.55 71.76 26.10
N HIS A 629 -39.20 72.25 25.04
CA HIS A 629 -40.20 73.30 25.14
C HIS A 629 -41.37 72.89 26.02
N THR A 630 -41.92 71.69 25.80
CA THR A 630 -43.05 71.16 26.58
C THR A 630 -42.65 70.94 28.04
N PHE A 631 -41.46 70.39 28.29
CA PHE A 631 -40.93 70.17 29.62
C PHE A 631 -40.72 71.50 30.36
N ALA A 632 -40.07 72.48 29.73
CA ALA A 632 -39.89 73.81 30.30
C ALA A 632 -41.24 74.48 30.60
N TRP A 633 -42.24 74.29 29.74
CA TRP A 633 -43.60 74.78 29.96
C TRP A 633 -44.29 74.09 31.14
N LEU A 634 -44.14 72.77 31.29
CA LEU A 634 -44.65 72.02 32.44
C LEU A 634 -43.98 72.45 33.75
N VAL A 635 -42.65 72.64 33.76
CA VAL A 635 -41.91 73.16 34.92
C VAL A 635 -42.41 74.56 35.29
N ARG A 636 -42.57 75.45 34.30
CA ARG A 636 -43.14 76.79 34.51
C ARG A 636 -44.52 76.71 35.14
N LEU A 637 -45.42 75.87 34.62
CA LEU A 637 -46.76 75.67 35.18
C LEU A 637 -46.73 75.15 36.62
N TRP A 638 -45.79 74.26 36.94
CA TRP A 638 -45.67 73.67 38.26
C TRP A 638 -45.17 74.68 39.29
N LEU A 639 -44.17 75.50 38.91
CA LEU A 639 -43.63 76.58 39.76
C LEU A 639 -44.63 77.73 39.96
N SER A 640 -45.39 78.10 38.93
CA SER A 640 -46.40 79.18 38.99
C SER A 640 -47.79 78.71 39.50
N ARG A 641 -47.88 77.50 40.07
CA ARG A 641 -49.18 76.89 40.44
C ARG A 641 -49.99 77.72 41.43
N ALA A 642 -49.33 78.43 42.35
CA ALA A 642 -50.00 79.32 43.30
C ALA A 642 -50.66 80.51 42.59
N ASP A 643 -49.95 81.13 41.64
CA ASP A 643 -50.43 82.27 40.86
C ASP A 643 -51.61 81.86 39.96
N TRP A 644 -51.55 80.69 39.32
CA TRP A 644 -52.66 80.18 38.51
C TRP A 644 -53.91 79.85 39.32
N LYS A 645 -53.76 79.29 40.53
CA LYS A 645 -54.90 79.07 41.43
C LYS A 645 -55.51 80.39 41.87
N ALA A 646 -54.68 81.36 42.26
CA ALA A 646 -55.13 82.70 42.63
C ALA A 646 -55.85 83.40 41.47
N HIS A 647 -55.34 83.30 40.24
CA HIS A 647 -56.00 83.81 39.04
C HIS A 647 -57.32 83.09 38.73
N HIS A 648 -57.42 81.78 38.91
CA HIS A 648 -58.65 81.03 38.67
C HIS A 648 -59.72 81.33 39.72
N GLU A 649 -59.33 81.46 41.00
CA GLU A 649 -60.21 81.86 42.10
C GLU A 649 -60.66 83.32 41.96
N ALA A 650 -59.79 84.22 41.49
CA ALA A 650 -60.14 85.61 41.18
C ALA A 650 -61.07 85.73 39.97
N ALA A 651 -60.82 84.98 38.89
CA ALA A 651 -61.68 84.95 37.70
C ALA A 651 -63.06 84.34 38.01
N ALA A 652 -63.14 83.34 38.89
CA ALA A 652 -64.40 82.77 39.37
C ALA A 652 -65.22 83.73 40.25
N LYS A 653 -64.58 84.72 40.88
CA LYS A 653 -65.22 85.74 41.74
C LYS A 653 -65.59 87.03 41.01
N THR A 654 -65.12 87.23 39.77
CA THR A 654 -65.36 88.46 39.01
C THR A 654 -66.59 88.31 38.12
N GLU A 655 -67.70 88.98 38.47
CA GLU A 655 -68.92 88.96 37.65
C GLU A 655 -68.66 89.50 36.23
N GLY A 656 -68.96 88.68 35.22
CA GLY A 656 -68.87 89.06 33.80
C GLY A 656 -67.79 88.35 32.98
N GLN A 657 -66.84 87.61 33.59
CA GLN A 657 -65.85 86.82 32.84
C GLN A 657 -66.32 85.38 32.56
N LYS A 658 -66.43 85.02 31.28
CA LYS A 658 -66.81 83.67 30.84
C LYS A 658 -65.58 82.75 30.83
N VAL A 659 -65.59 81.71 31.67
CA VAL A 659 -64.55 80.67 31.68
C VAL A 659 -64.98 79.53 30.75
N TYR A 660 -64.21 79.28 29.69
CA TYR A 660 -64.49 78.22 28.72
C TYR A 660 -63.73 76.93 29.08
N ARG A 661 -64.46 75.84 29.30
CA ARG A 661 -63.85 74.53 29.50
C ARG A 661 -63.32 74.02 28.15
N ARG A 662 -62.00 74.05 27.98
CA ARG A 662 -61.33 73.64 26.72
C ARG A 662 -61.53 72.16 26.38
N PHE A 663 -61.47 71.27 27.38
CA PHE A 663 -61.68 69.82 27.19
C PHE A 663 -62.57 69.23 28.28
N ASP A 664 -63.62 68.52 27.87
CA ASP A 664 -64.45 67.71 28.74
C ASP A 664 -63.76 66.40 29.18
N ARG A 665 -64.40 65.59 30.02
CA ARG A 665 -63.79 64.32 30.49
C ARG A 665 -63.63 63.31 29.34
N TYR A 666 -64.61 63.25 28.44
CA TYR A 666 -64.62 62.33 27.31
C TYR A 666 -63.51 62.66 26.31
N GLN A 667 -63.40 63.94 25.94
CA GLN A 667 -62.34 64.46 25.07
C GLN A 667 -60.94 64.20 25.66
N ARG A 668 -60.75 64.38 26.98
CA ARG A 668 -59.48 64.05 27.63
C ARG A 668 -59.16 62.55 27.54
N MET A 669 -60.15 61.68 27.75
CA MET A 669 -59.95 60.24 27.60
C MET A 669 -59.62 59.85 26.15
N LEU A 670 -60.27 60.48 25.16
CA LEU A 670 -59.92 60.28 23.75
C LEU A 670 -58.49 60.71 23.43
N HIS A 671 -58.04 61.86 23.95
CA HIS A 671 -56.66 62.33 23.75
C HIS A 671 -55.64 61.39 24.40
N ILE A 672 -55.92 60.90 25.61
CA ILE A 672 -55.06 59.91 26.29
C ILE A 672 -55.02 58.61 25.50
N SER A 673 -56.16 58.11 25.02
CA SER A 673 -56.24 56.90 24.20
C SER A 673 -55.44 57.03 22.91
N MET A 674 -55.60 58.14 22.18
CA MET A 674 -54.82 58.44 20.97
C MET A 674 -53.31 58.49 21.27
N MET A 675 -52.92 59.13 22.37
CA MET A 675 -51.51 59.22 22.77
C MET A 675 -50.93 57.84 23.08
N ILE A 676 -51.65 57.01 23.85
CA ILE A 676 -51.24 55.64 24.17
C ILE A 676 -51.14 54.81 22.88
N SER A 677 -52.12 54.91 21.99
CA SER A 677 -52.11 54.20 20.71
C SER A 677 -50.91 54.60 19.83
N PHE A 678 -50.59 55.89 19.74
CA PHE A 678 -49.42 56.37 18.99
C PHE A 678 -48.12 55.83 19.57
N PHE A 679 -47.93 55.93 20.89
CA PHE A 679 -46.70 55.42 21.52
C PHE A 679 -46.61 53.90 21.44
N MET A 680 -47.73 53.19 21.56
CA MET A 680 -47.78 51.73 21.37
C MET A 680 -47.40 51.35 19.94
N LEU A 681 -47.92 52.06 18.92
CA LEU A 681 -47.56 51.84 17.52
C LEU A 681 -46.09 52.17 17.24
N ALA A 682 -45.57 53.25 17.82
CA ALA A 682 -44.15 53.59 17.71
C ALA A 682 -43.26 52.52 18.35
N LEU A 683 -43.64 52.04 19.54
CA LEU A 683 -42.89 51.02 20.28
C LEU A 683 -42.92 49.66 19.57
N THR A 684 -44.07 49.23 19.05
CA THR A 684 -44.18 47.99 18.25
C THR A 684 -43.52 48.13 16.88
N GLY A 685 -43.55 49.32 16.27
CA GLY A 685 -42.87 49.62 15.01
C GLY A 685 -41.33 49.64 15.12
N MET A 686 -40.78 49.91 16.31
CA MET A 686 -39.33 49.86 16.53
C MET A 686 -38.76 48.45 16.33
N ALA A 687 -39.51 47.39 16.66
CA ALA A 687 -39.08 46.02 16.43
C ALA A 687 -38.87 45.69 14.94
N LEU A 688 -39.63 46.32 14.04
CA LEU A 688 -39.44 46.18 12.59
C LEU A 688 -38.24 46.98 12.08
N LYS A 689 -37.98 48.15 12.68
CA LYS A 689 -36.84 49.01 12.30
C LYS A 689 -35.51 48.43 12.79
N PHE A 690 -35.51 47.86 13.99
CA PHE A 690 -34.37 47.32 14.70
C PHE A 690 -34.54 45.81 14.94
N SER A 691 -34.48 45.04 13.86
CA SER A 691 -34.68 43.58 13.86
C SER A 691 -33.67 42.79 14.70
N TYR A 692 -32.64 43.44 15.24
CA TYR A 692 -31.63 42.86 16.12
C TYR A 692 -31.98 42.99 17.62
N MET A 693 -33.02 43.74 17.99
CA MET A 693 -33.43 43.88 19.40
C MET A 693 -34.37 42.73 19.78
N ALA A 694 -34.13 42.12 20.95
CA ALA A 694 -35.06 41.17 21.56
C ALA A 694 -36.38 41.87 21.93
N TRP A 695 -37.49 41.14 21.80
CA TRP A 695 -38.83 41.62 22.14
C TRP A 695 -39.02 41.83 23.64
#